data_AF-A0A7E4UQT9-F1
#
_entry.id   AF-A0A7E4UQT9-F1
#
_cell.length_a   1.000
_cell.length_b   1.000
_cell.length_c   1.000
_cell.angle_alpha   90.00
_cell.angle_beta   90.00
_cell.angle_gamma   90.00
#
_symmetry.space_group_name_H-M   'P 1'
#
loop_
_entity.id
_entity.type
_entity.pdbx_description
1 polymer ?
#
loop_
_entity_poly.entity_id
_entity_poly.type
_entity_poly.pdbx_seq_one_letter_code
_entity_poly.pdbx_strand_id
1 'polypeptide(L)'
;MEFWFAFYRIWFWFRSLFKSANKDLSLVGTALWKSKDQQAEDWSREALGAENDRVIIKGSSQSGESIVINVTFGPEKTAIANILLKFPNDKTYSAVDIPGNAISNSLLVAGPLRLECREPFKRWRLTIRGTLLDDAGEPHPIRFLSWFSPTTDESNFLASLVTKKLAEIATINESTSVAESLSDRKDFFQWGLLRSQASIDDKEPREFDLRVVRIKTGIPFTGEAALSEVFSATLNYGSRIFCARLGFPQTHKTVCIGQIVRGDFIHQNVNSFLDDYAVIETDKGSYVLETAHDEARPDFFNAWNDAKIESKLIQWDFNTEVGYGTRLTSIENLRNNVNDKITVPQRTPVEYTATSDEKQNLVVPFEAKAAQDTLFTGGKGSNLAKLTQIQNDFQVPTGFVVTVTAFESYLQAHKKLKSSIESAALTLRPGDSEAIKKFEIEIQSLIAETDLSSDLKLAINAEFNRLYGGASPDNAIRVAVRSSAVGEDGAELSSAGQLETFLEVPLSEVPRRILECWASNFRREIVSYRLQNAQPINTSVAVVVQEMVVGGMAGVLFTTDPVKGDPNRLVINVVEGLGEALVSGQATPDEIVLTRKLKIVSKPSTCKFSDANAIALAKAGLAFENTFGGPQDVEFAVKDDKLYILQTRCITNLDLETDWEFEHEFDNATIADSDILSTANVGEVIPAPMTPLEVSVLVKLYDRAVNAAVAQISNPIGLKPFERVEIAFQIARQRVFINLTEMYLRNWPVVEKDPVPEYSLAGRKVFTAAHVDSGRRRFGNTHKRNDGKSLLSMLKVMFLDSEKYCGYGSQILANIAEVEANAAGKKDTVENQLETIVELQKHVWEAIDTHTKASMFSSFTYVFVAMLLRGSPEGDLTPEILTDIAMIYAENPEKPISADVPKALQRLAAAIVANGHEEKFNAFNDAVEAYKWLQSLDETDKAGEEARQFMKLHGFRGQYELMLQGTAWKDDPSQVVSNLKSLITQLKQNPSTDAESKPSEGSVIDRLKSTQITGIKRKFFQFFMNKAHRGVFIREELKNVIVQATYALRQACLRLGIIMYDKCLLPSARSILFLTLDEIEDLYATKNPRILHRLRRREKIFAKQAEHRYACVNVGTPQPLELDAKACLGTELHGTAVCEGIVRGRARVAKSLAEASETQPGEILITRYTDIYWSPYFPIIRGLVTEIGGLLSHGSVVAREYGLPCVIAVENATDVFQTGDEVILNAGAGVIAKVLQEASN
;
A
#
# COMPACT_ATOMS: atom_id res chain seq x y z
N MET A 1 -5.19 -34.47 -45.90
CA MET A 1 -3.93 -35.05 -46.44
C MET A 1 -2.96 -33.93 -46.85
N GLU A 2 -3.46 -32.83 -47.43
CA GLU A 2 -2.65 -31.66 -47.84
C GLU A 2 -1.94 -30.92 -46.68
N PHE A 3 -2.60 -30.74 -45.53
CA PHE A 3 -1.96 -30.15 -44.33
C PHE A 3 -0.70 -30.91 -43.89
N TRP A 4 -0.76 -32.24 -43.93
CA TRP A 4 0.34 -33.13 -43.58
C TRP A 4 1.51 -33.03 -44.58
N PHE A 5 1.21 -32.89 -45.87
CA PHE A 5 2.22 -32.69 -46.91
C PHE A 5 2.87 -31.31 -46.85
N ALA A 6 2.11 -30.26 -46.53
CA ALA A 6 2.63 -28.91 -46.31
C ALA A 6 3.57 -28.86 -45.10
N PHE A 7 3.16 -29.47 -43.98
CA PHE A 7 3.98 -29.57 -42.77
C PHE A 7 5.27 -30.37 -43.02
N TYR A 8 5.18 -31.49 -43.76
CA TYR A 8 6.34 -32.32 -44.12
C TYR A 8 7.39 -31.56 -44.96
N ARG A 9 6.93 -30.72 -45.91
CA ARG A 9 7.80 -29.87 -46.73
C ARG A 9 8.48 -28.76 -45.92
N ILE A 10 7.73 -28.11 -45.04
CA ILE A 10 8.26 -27.09 -44.12
C ILE A 10 9.30 -27.72 -43.18
N TRP A 11 9.02 -28.90 -42.62
CA TRP A 11 9.94 -29.63 -41.73
C TRP A 11 11.27 -29.99 -42.40
N PHE A 12 11.23 -30.48 -43.65
CA PHE A 12 12.45 -30.83 -44.38
C PHE A 12 13.29 -29.60 -44.76
N TRP A 13 12.62 -28.51 -45.15
CA TRP A 13 13.27 -27.23 -45.45
C TRP A 13 13.92 -26.61 -44.20
N PHE A 14 13.24 -26.68 -43.06
CA PHE A 14 13.74 -26.21 -41.76
C PHE A 14 14.96 -27.01 -41.27
N ARG A 15 14.95 -28.34 -41.41
CA ARG A 15 16.07 -29.20 -41.02
C ARG A 15 17.36 -28.89 -41.81
N SER A 16 17.23 -28.34 -43.02
CA SER A 16 18.35 -27.89 -43.85
C SER A 16 18.94 -26.56 -43.39
N LEU A 17 18.11 -25.60 -42.98
CA LEU A 17 18.55 -24.27 -42.50
C LEU A 17 19.28 -24.32 -41.15
N PHE A 18 18.98 -25.31 -40.32
CA PHE A 18 19.50 -25.37 -38.95
C PHE A 18 20.93 -25.89 -38.78
N LYS A 19 21.55 -26.44 -39.84
CA LYS A 19 22.97 -26.82 -39.78
C LYS A 19 23.94 -25.63 -39.76
N SER A 20 23.49 -24.39 -39.99
CA SER A 20 24.38 -23.22 -40.14
C SER A 20 24.29 -22.14 -39.05
N ALA A 21 23.34 -22.19 -38.12
CA ALA A 21 23.10 -21.11 -37.15
C ALA A 21 23.34 -21.57 -35.70
N ASN A 22 24.61 -21.60 -35.27
CA ASN A 22 24.99 -21.88 -33.88
C ASN A 22 26.12 -20.93 -33.50
N LYS A 23 25.79 -19.70 -33.07
CA LYS A 23 26.67 -18.78 -32.33
C LYS A 23 25.85 -17.63 -31.72
N ASP A 24 26.15 -17.34 -30.46
CA ASP A 24 25.81 -16.17 -29.64
C ASP A 24 24.36 -16.00 -29.14
N LEU A 25 24.16 -16.37 -27.88
CA LEU A 25 22.99 -16.02 -27.05
C LEU A 25 23.37 -15.61 -25.60
N SER A 26 24.66 -15.43 -25.29
CA SER A 26 25.18 -15.16 -23.93
C SER A 26 25.36 -13.67 -23.59
N LEU A 27 25.01 -12.73 -24.47
CA LEU A 27 25.42 -11.32 -24.35
C LEU A 27 24.37 -10.35 -23.80
N VAL A 28 23.20 -10.81 -23.34
CA VAL A 28 22.10 -9.89 -22.94
C VAL A 28 22.03 -9.64 -21.42
N GLY A 29 22.67 -10.47 -20.59
CA GLY A 29 22.44 -10.45 -19.12
C GLY A 29 23.13 -9.33 -18.34
N THR A 30 24.26 -8.80 -18.80
CA THR A 30 25.08 -7.85 -18.02
C THR A 30 24.78 -6.37 -18.27
N ALA A 31 24.15 -6.03 -19.39
CA ALA A 31 23.80 -4.63 -19.71
C ALA A 31 22.51 -4.15 -19.01
N LEU A 32 21.65 -5.07 -18.56
CA LEU A 32 20.31 -4.79 -18.03
C LEU A 32 20.24 -4.45 -16.54
N TRP A 33 21.30 -4.73 -15.78
CA TRP A 33 21.35 -4.49 -14.32
C TRP A 33 22.15 -3.24 -13.93
N LYS A 34 22.85 -2.61 -14.90
CA LYS A 34 23.61 -1.36 -14.70
C LYS A 34 22.99 -0.15 -15.38
N SER A 35 21.91 -0.31 -16.15
CA SER A 35 21.28 0.80 -16.86
C SER A 35 20.08 1.35 -16.09
N LYS A 36 20.26 2.54 -15.50
CA LYS A 36 19.22 3.55 -15.28
C LYS A 36 18.05 3.28 -14.33
N ASP A 37 17.91 2.13 -13.67
CA ASP A 37 16.85 1.95 -12.64
C ASP A 37 17.00 2.92 -11.46
N GLN A 38 18.23 3.38 -11.15
CA GLN A 38 18.46 4.45 -10.16
C GLN A 38 17.92 5.84 -10.58
N GLN A 39 17.66 6.11 -11.87
CA GLN A 39 17.15 7.41 -12.32
C GLN A 39 15.61 7.47 -12.39
N ALA A 40 14.92 6.33 -12.50
CA ALA A 40 13.46 6.29 -12.52
C ALA A 40 12.85 6.39 -11.10
N GLU A 41 13.58 5.94 -10.08
CA GLU A 41 13.11 5.91 -8.68
C GLU A 41 13.31 7.24 -7.91
N ASP A 42 14.05 8.22 -8.45
CA ASP A 42 14.38 9.47 -7.75
C ASP A 42 13.31 10.58 -7.90
N TRP A 43 12.15 10.28 -8.50
CA TRP A 43 11.07 11.27 -8.70
C TRP A 43 10.32 11.67 -7.43
N SER A 44 10.35 10.86 -6.36
CA SER A 44 9.84 11.29 -5.05
C SER A 44 10.57 12.53 -4.52
N ARG A 45 11.76 12.82 -5.07
CA ARG A 45 12.66 13.92 -4.69
C ARG A 45 12.67 15.09 -5.67
N GLU A 46 12.14 14.96 -6.88
CA GLU A 46 12.02 16.09 -7.81
C GLU A 46 10.94 17.07 -7.36
N ALA A 47 11.25 18.37 -7.36
CA ALA A 47 10.34 19.40 -6.86
C ALA A 47 8.98 19.38 -7.59
N LEU A 48 7.89 19.27 -6.82
CA LEU A 48 6.57 19.75 -7.25
C LEU A 48 6.63 21.26 -7.48
N GLY A 49 5.95 21.72 -8.54
CA GLY A 49 5.71 23.14 -8.76
C GLY A 49 6.85 23.92 -9.41
N ALA A 50 7.45 23.35 -10.46
CA ALA A 50 8.16 24.18 -11.43
C ALA A 50 7.16 25.13 -12.11
N GLU A 51 7.60 26.34 -12.45
CA GLU A 51 6.76 27.36 -13.08
C GLU A 51 6.17 26.81 -14.40
N ASN A 52 4.85 26.92 -14.57
CA ASN A 52 4.06 26.37 -15.68
C ASN A 52 3.80 24.85 -15.64
N ASP A 53 4.19 24.13 -14.58
CA ASP A 53 3.75 22.75 -14.42
C ASP A 53 2.21 22.67 -14.36
N ARG A 54 1.66 21.53 -14.82
CA ARG A 54 0.26 21.20 -14.66
C ARG A 54 0.09 19.75 -14.23
N VAL A 55 -0.77 19.50 -13.24
CA VAL A 55 -1.17 18.16 -12.82
C VAL A 55 -2.67 18.02 -13.03
N ILE A 56 -3.06 17.08 -13.89
CA ILE A 56 -4.45 16.74 -14.19
C ILE A 56 -4.70 15.33 -13.66
N ILE A 57 -5.64 15.20 -12.73
CA ILE A 57 -6.09 13.92 -12.20
C ILE A 57 -7.52 13.72 -12.68
N LYS A 58 -7.81 12.60 -13.32
CA LYS A 58 -9.16 12.31 -13.82
C LYS A 58 -9.49 10.85 -13.64
N GLY A 59 -10.71 10.52 -13.28
CA GLY A 59 -11.12 9.13 -13.20
C GLY A 59 -12.62 8.94 -13.12
N SER A 60 -13.00 7.68 -13.04
CA SER A 60 -14.39 7.26 -12.92
C SER A 60 -14.51 6.07 -11.99
N SER A 61 -15.70 5.87 -11.48
CA SER A 61 -16.08 4.65 -10.77
C SER A 61 -16.76 3.66 -11.72
N GLN A 62 -16.94 2.42 -11.26
CA GLN A 62 -17.70 1.39 -11.99
C GLN A 62 -19.19 1.76 -12.16
N SER A 63 -19.74 2.57 -11.25
CA SER A 63 -21.12 3.08 -11.28
C SER A 63 -21.31 4.31 -12.17
N GLY A 64 -20.25 4.80 -12.83
CA GLY A 64 -20.33 5.91 -13.79
C GLY A 64 -20.17 7.30 -13.17
N GLU A 65 -19.77 7.41 -11.90
CA GLU A 65 -19.31 8.69 -11.35
C GLU A 65 -18.00 9.11 -12.03
N SER A 66 -17.71 10.42 -12.04
CA SER A 66 -16.42 10.92 -12.55
C SER A 66 -15.87 12.06 -11.72
N ILE A 67 -14.55 12.09 -11.56
CA ILE A 67 -13.82 13.16 -10.89
C ILE A 67 -12.74 13.73 -11.81
N VAL A 68 -12.55 15.04 -11.73
CA VAL A 68 -11.46 15.77 -12.36
C VAL A 68 -10.85 16.75 -11.36
N ILE A 69 -9.54 16.69 -11.19
CA ILE A 69 -8.76 17.65 -10.42
C ILE A 69 -7.72 18.24 -11.36
N ASN A 70 -7.64 19.55 -11.42
CA ASN A 70 -6.66 20.26 -12.23
C ASN A 70 -5.88 21.22 -11.34
N VAL A 71 -4.57 20.98 -11.23
CA VAL A 71 -3.63 21.83 -10.51
C VAL A 71 -2.73 22.52 -11.52
N THR A 72 -2.64 23.84 -11.44
CA THR A 72 -1.74 24.66 -12.28
C THR A 72 -0.77 25.40 -11.38
N PHE A 73 0.52 25.37 -11.71
CA PHE A 73 1.58 25.99 -10.91
C PHE A 73 2.01 27.32 -11.50
N GLY A 74 1.99 28.36 -10.67
CA GLY A 74 2.37 29.73 -11.02
C GLY A 74 3.76 30.11 -10.50
N PRO A 75 4.20 31.35 -10.75
CA PRO A 75 5.46 31.87 -10.22
C PRO A 75 5.46 31.90 -8.68
N GLU A 76 6.67 31.92 -8.09
CA GLU A 76 6.89 31.99 -6.63
C GLU A 76 6.25 30.87 -5.80
N LYS A 77 6.20 29.63 -6.34
CA LYS A 77 5.63 28.46 -5.65
C LYS A 77 4.14 28.64 -5.28
N THR A 78 3.38 29.28 -6.16
CA THR A 78 1.92 29.34 -6.08
C THR A 78 1.28 28.22 -6.90
N ALA A 79 0.12 27.73 -6.49
CA ALA A 79 -0.66 26.79 -7.28
C ALA A 79 -2.14 27.14 -7.21
N ILE A 80 -2.88 26.79 -8.26
CA ILE A 80 -4.34 26.89 -8.31
C ILE A 80 -4.91 25.50 -8.54
N ALA A 81 -5.79 25.05 -7.65
CA ALA A 81 -6.48 23.78 -7.76
C ALA A 81 -7.96 23.98 -8.13
N ASN A 82 -8.43 23.15 -9.06
CA ASN A 82 -9.83 23.07 -9.47
C ASN A 82 -10.30 21.63 -9.31
N ILE A 83 -11.39 21.40 -8.59
CA ILE A 83 -11.94 20.07 -8.31
C ILE A 83 -13.37 20.02 -8.86
N LEU A 84 -13.69 18.96 -9.60
CA LEU A 84 -15.02 18.68 -10.13
C LEU A 84 -15.35 17.21 -9.90
N LEU A 85 -16.51 16.93 -9.31
CA LEU A 85 -17.01 15.60 -9.06
C LEU A 85 -18.46 15.51 -9.54
N LYS A 86 -18.77 14.53 -10.39
CA LYS A 86 -20.09 14.34 -10.99
C LYS A 86 -20.63 12.93 -10.71
N PHE A 87 -21.89 12.85 -10.28
CA PHE A 87 -22.61 11.60 -10.06
C PHE A 87 -23.61 11.31 -11.19
N PRO A 88 -24.00 10.04 -11.39
CA PRO A 88 -25.00 9.63 -12.38
C PRO A 88 -26.36 10.34 -12.24
N ASN A 89 -26.71 10.84 -11.05
CA ASN A 89 -27.99 11.49 -10.74
C ASN A 89 -27.98 13.01 -11.02
N ASP A 90 -27.16 13.48 -11.96
CA ASP A 90 -26.99 14.88 -12.39
C ASP A 90 -26.55 15.91 -11.34
N LYS A 91 -26.19 15.52 -10.12
CA LYS A 91 -25.56 16.42 -9.15
C LYS A 91 -24.06 16.57 -9.40
N THR A 92 -23.59 17.81 -9.48
CA THR A 92 -22.18 18.16 -9.58
C THR A 92 -21.70 18.85 -8.31
N TYR A 93 -20.50 18.52 -7.86
CA TYR A 93 -19.84 19.13 -6.72
C TYR A 93 -18.51 19.74 -7.18
N SER A 94 -18.22 20.98 -6.80
CA SER A 94 -17.03 21.69 -7.29
C SER A 94 -16.37 22.59 -6.26
N ALA A 95 -15.08 22.86 -6.49
CA ALA A 95 -14.35 23.96 -5.86
C ALA A 95 -13.32 24.49 -6.85
N VAL A 96 -13.30 25.81 -7.04
CA VAL A 96 -12.63 26.51 -8.15
C VAL A 96 -11.70 27.58 -7.60
N ASP A 97 -10.61 27.85 -8.32
CA ASP A 97 -9.63 28.91 -8.01
C ASP A 97 -9.08 28.85 -6.59
N ILE A 98 -8.82 27.64 -6.10
CA ILE A 98 -8.35 27.43 -4.75
C ILE A 98 -6.83 27.70 -4.71
N PRO A 99 -6.36 28.77 -4.03
CA PRO A 99 -4.96 29.09 -3.99
C PRO A 99 -4.21 28.11 -3.07
N GLY A 100 -3.04 27.67 -3.52
CA GLY A 100 -2.08 26.88 -2.77
C GLY A 100 -0.82 27.69 -2.51
N ASN A 101 -0.50 27.87 -1.23
CA ASN A 101 0.64 28.68 -0.77
C ASN A 101 1.73 27.83 -0.07
N ALA A 102 1.48 26.55 0.14
CA ALA A 102 2.43 25.62 0.75
C ALA A 102 2.86 24.58 -0.28
N ILE A 103 3.88 24.92 -1.06
CA ILE A 103 4.50 24.03 -2.05
C ILE A 103 5.95 23.76 -1.63
N SER A 104 6.19 22.55 -1.14
CA SER A 104 7.53 21.97 -1.00
C SER A 104 7.74 20.91 -2.09
N ASN A 105 8.93 20.32 -2.13
CA ASN A 105 9.19 19.21 -3.05
C ASN A 105 8.26 18.01 -2.79
N SER A 106 7.78 17.85 -1.55
CA SER A 106 7.02 16.69 -1.08
C SER A 106 5.59 17.03 -0.64
N LEU A 107 5.14 18.28 -0.75
CA LEU A 107 3.81 18.68 -0.27
C LEU A 107 3.26 19.85 -1.09
N LEU A 108 2.03 19.69 -1.57
CA LEU A 108 1.18 20.75 -2.09
C LEU A 108 -0.11 20.78 -1.24
N VAL A 109 -0.46 21.97 -0.74
CA VAL A 109 -1.77 22.23 -0.11
C VAL A 109 -2.45 23.40 -0.82
N ALA A 110 -3.65 23.16 -1.36
CA ALA A 110 -4.51 24.15 -2.00
C ALA A 110 -5.97 23.96 -1.54
N GLY A 111 -6.36 24.73 -0.52
CA GLY A 111 -7.66 24.57 0.18
C GLY A 111 -7.91 23.13 0.65
N PRO A 112 -9.00 22.46 0.22
CA PRO A 112 -9.28 21.09 0.64
C PRO A 112 -8.35 20.07 -0.02
N LEU A 113 -7.62 20.43 -1.09
CA LEU A 113 -6.70 19.55 -1.80
C LEU A 113 -5.35 19.49 -1.08
N ARG A 114 -4.88 18.27 -0.82
CA ARG A 114 -3.52 17.97 -0.40
C ARG A 114 -2.93 16.88 -1.28
N LEU A 115 -1.75 17.13 -1.82
CA LEU A 115 -0.94 16.17 -2.56
C LEU A 115 0.41 16.08 -1.88
N GLU A 116 0.74 14.92 -1.30
CA GLU A 116 1.93 14.75 -0.48
C GLU A 116 2.74 13.52 -0.90
N CYS A 117 4.04 13.69 -1.07
CA CYS A 117 4.99 12.61 -1.21
C CYS A 117 5.34 12.12 0.19
N ARG A 118 4.96 10.88 0.47
CA ARG A 118 5.19 10.23 1.75
C ARG A 118 6.52 9.50 1.69
N GLU A 119 7.55 10.16 2.23
CA GLU A 119 8.86 9.54 2.50
C GLU A 119 8.80 8.77 3.82
N PRO A 120 9.54 7.65 3.97
CA PRO A 120 10.46 7.01 3.01
C PRO A 120 9.80 6.18 1.88
N PHE A 121 8.48 6.19 1.82
CA PHE A 121 7.71 5.23 1.01
C PHE A 121 7.70 5.53 -0.50
N LYS A 122 8.31 6.65 -0.91
CA LYS A 122 8.40 7.13 -2.31
C LYS A 122 7.05 7.14 -3.04
N ARG A 123 5.95 7.42 -2.33
CA ARG A 123 4.58 7.38 -2.87
C ARG A 123 3.82 8.66 -2.64
N TRP A 124 2.96 9.01 -3.59
CA TRP A 124 2.11 10.17 -3.49
C TRP A 124 0.76 9.78 -2.89
N ARG A 125 0.37 10.49 -1.84
CA ARG A 125 -0.97 10.47 -1.28
C ARG A 125 -1.72 11.70 -1.76
N LEU A 126 -2.90 11.47 -2.30
CA LEU A 126 -3.85 12.51 -2.65
C LEU A 126 -4.98 12.48 -1.61
N THR A 127 -5.24 13.62 -1.00
CA THR A 127 -6.31 13.77 -0.01
C THR A 127 -7.13 15.01 -0.35
N ILE A 128 -8.45 14.87 -0.41
CA ILE A 128 -9.36 16.01 -0.40
C ILE A 128 -10.16 15.94 0.89
N ARG A 129 -9.97 16.92 1.78
CA ARG A 129 -10.71 17.03 3.03
C ARG A 129 -11.18 18.46 3.20
N GLY A 130 -12.50 18.64 3.17
CA GLY A 130 -13.12 19.95 3.28
C GLY A 130 -14.48 19.93 2.60
N THR A 131 -14.81 21.02 1.93
CA THR A 131 -16.16 21.22 1.38
C THR A 131 -16.09 21.47 -0.12
N LEU A 132 -16.94 20.80 -0.88
CA LEU A 132 -17.29 21.17 -2.26
C LEU A 132 -18.69 21.80 -2.27
N LEU A 133 -18.94 22.67 -3.23
CA LEU A 133 -20.25 23.28 -3.44
C LEU A 133 -21.03 22.48 -4.47
N ASP A 134 -22.31 22.22 -4.23
CA ASP A 134 -23.19 21.66 -5.26
C ASP A 134 -23.63 22.70 -6.30
N ASP A 135 -24.45 22.29 -7.27
CA ASP A 135 -25.01 23.17 -8.31
C ASP A 135 -25.86 24.33 -7.76
N ALA A 136 -26.35 24.23 -6.51
CA ALA A 136 -27.09 25.29 -5.81
C ALA A 136 -26.18 26.20 -4.95
N GLY A 137 -24.87 25.90 -4.87
CA GLY A 137 -23.92 26.60 -4.03
C GLY A 137 -23.93 26.15 -2.56
N GLU A 138 -24.61 25.04 -2.25
CA GLU A 138 -24.68 24.50 -0.89
C GLU A 138 -23.39 23.73 -0.55
N PRO A 139 -22.84 23.90 0.67
CA PRO A 139 -21.60 23.25 1.08
C PRO A 139 -21.81 21.79 1.48
N HIS A 140 -21.08 20.88 0.84
CA HIS A 140 -21.06 19.46 1.15
C HIS A 140 -19.67 19.00 1.61
N PRO A 141 -19.52 18.38 2.80
CA PRO A 141 -18.25 17.80 3.22
C PRO A 141 -17.86 16.64 2.30
N ILE A 142 -16.61 16.65 1.85
CA ILE A 142 -16.00 15.59 1.05
C ILE A 142 -14.80 15.01 1.78
N ARG A 143 -14.70 13.68 1.75
CA ARG A 143 -13.48 12.94 2.08
C ARG A 143 -13.07 12.12 0.88
N PHE A 144 -11.93 12.48 0.31
CA PHE A 144 -11.29 11.79 -0.80
C PHE A 144 -9.92 11.31 -0.35
N LEU A 145 -9.64 10.02 -0.53
CA LEU A 145 -8.38 9.40 -0.13
C LEU A 145 -7.84 8.58 -1.30
N SER A 146 -6.54 8.66 -1.56
CA SER A 146 -5.91 7.87 -2.63
C SER A 146 -4.42 7.72 -2.45
N TRP A 147 -3.89 6.64 -3.03
CA TRP A 147 -2.46 6.37 -3.13
C TRP A 147 -2.09 6.08 -4.57
N PHE A 148 -0.91 6.58 -4.97
CA PHE A 148 -0.26 6.11 -6.17
C PHE A 148 1.25 6.14 -6.06
N SER A 149 1.87 5.18 -6.73
CA SER A 149 3.26 5.30 -7.14
C SER A 149 3.28 5.98 -8.51
N PRO A 150 4.02 7.07 -8.69
CA PRO A 150 4.21 7.63 -10.01
C PRO A 150 4.96 6.62 -10.89
N THR A 151 4.58 6.50 -12.16
CA THR A 151 5.35 5.73 -13.14
C THR A 151 5.87 6.67 -14.23
N THR A 152 7.14 6.51 -14.60
CA THR A 152 7.80 7.32 -15.65
C THR A 152 7.68 6.69 -17.03
N ASP A 153 6.99 5.56 -17.17
CA ASP A 153 7.07 4.76 -18.37
C ASP A 153 6.20 5.33 -19.49
N GLU A 154 6.83 6.17 -20.32
CA GLU A 154 6.29 6.75 -21.56
C GLU A 154 5.73 5.67 -22.53
N SER A 155 6.12 4.40 -22.39
CA SER A 155 5.65 3.32 -23.26
C SER A 155 4.17 2.96 -23.05
N ASN A 156 3.63 3.18 -21.84
CA ASN A 156 2.20 3.01 -21.55
C ASN A 156 1.33 4.02 -22.32
N PHE A 157 1.84 5.23 -22.54
CA PHE A 157 1.17 6.27 -23.32
C PHE A 157 1.05 5.85 -24.80
N LEU A 158 2.14 5.35 -25.40
CA LEU A 158 2.16 4.93 -26.81
C LEU A 158 1.38 3.63 -27.05
N ALA A 159 1.33 2.68 -26.12
CA ALA A 159 0.56 1.44 -26.28
C ALA A 159 -0.95 1.71 -26.52
N SER A 160 -1.48 2.81 -25.98
CA SER A 160 -2.87 3.25 -26.19
C SER A 160 -3.10 4.02 -27.51
N LEU A 161 -2.04 4.54 -28.12
CA LEU A 161 -2.08 5.42 -29.31
C LEU A 161 -1.82 4.67 -30.63
N VAL A 162 -1.22 3.48 -30.60
CA VAL A 162 -0.36 3.06 -31.72
C VAL A 162 -0.95 2.09 -32.73
N THR A 163 -1.85 1.17 -32.39
CA THR A 163 -1.92 -0.05 -33.23
C THR A 163 -2.60 0.10 -34.59
N LYS A 164 -3.20 1.25 -34.91
CA LYS A 164 -3.82 1.47 -36.23
C LYS A 164 -3.30 2.71 -36.98
N LYS A 165 -3.09 3.84 -36.28
CA LYS A 165 -2.53 5.04 -36.90
C LYS A 165 -1.03 4.92 -37.23
N LEU A 166 -0.22 4.23 -36.42
CA LEU A 166 1.18 4.02 -36.79
C LEU A 166 1.35 3.06 -37.98
N ALA A 167 0.44 2.11 -38.19
CA ALA A 167 0.49 1.22 -39.36
C ALA A 167 0.16 1.95 -40.67
N GLU A 168 -0.72 2.96 -40.63
CA GLU A 168 -1.00 3.85 -41.77
C GLU A 168 0.11 4.90 -41.98
N ILE A 169 0.82 5.31 -40.92
CA ILE A 169 1.99 6.21 -41.01
C ILE A 169 3.25 5.44 -41.48
N ALA A 170 3.34 4.13 -41.22
CA ALA A 170 4.48 3.28 -41.59
C ALA A 170 4.65 3.06 -43.11
N THR A 171 3.79 3.63 -43.97
CA THR A 171 4.06 3.74 -45.41
C THR A 171 4.96 4.93 -45.78
N ILE A 172 5.34 5.78 -44.82
CA ILE A 172 6.32 6.85 -45.02
C ILE A 172 7.61 6.44 -44.30
N ASN A 173 8.64 6.16 -45.09
CA ASN A 173 9.96 5.60 -44.70
C ASN A 173 10.82 6.49 -43.76
N GLU A 174 10.24 7.46 -43.04
CA GLU A 174 10.97 8.46 -42.24
C GLU A 174 10.54 8.54 -40.76
N SER A 175 9.64 7.65 -40.29
CA SER A 175 8.97 7.79 -38.99
C SER A 175 9.74 7.32 -37.74
N THR A 176 10.94 6.76 -37.85
CA THR A 176 11.81 6.55 -36.68
C THR A 176 12.22 7.89 -36.05
N SER A 177 12.43 8.92 -36.88
CA SER A 177 12.89 10.24 -36.45
C SER A 177 11.84 11.03 -35.64
N VAL A 178 10.55 10.81 -35.86
CA VAL A 178 9.48 11.53 -35.15
C VAL A 178 9.26 10.94 -33.76
N ALA A 179 9.29 9.62 -33.61
CA ALA A 179 9.27 8.97 -32.30
C ALA A 179 10.54 9.29 -31.50
N GLU A 180 11.71 9.29 -32.15
CA GLU A 180 12.99 9.73 -31.56
C GLU A 180 12.95 11.22 -31.16
N SER A 181 12.39 12.10 -32.02
CA SER A 181 12.25 13.52 -31.68
C SER A 181 11.26 13.82 -30.56
N LEU A 182 10.22 12.98 -30.40
CA LEU A 182 9.26 13.08 -29.29
C LEU A 182 9.87 12.60 -27.97
N SER A 183 10.70 11.54 -28.01
CA SER A 183 11.49 11.09 -26.84
C SER A 183 12.64 12.03 -26.48
N ASP A 184 13.10 12.86 -27.44
CA ASP A 184 14.15 13.86 -27.21
C ASP A 184 13.62 15.23 -26.74
N ARG A 185 12.29 15.41 -26.61
CA ARG A 185 11.74 16.70 -26.16
C ARG A 185 11.86 16.87 -24.65
N LYS A 186 12.10 18.12 -24.23
CA LYS A 186 12.26 18.50 -22.81
C LYS A 186 10.93 18.74 -22.08
N ASP A 187 9.78 18.65 -22.75
CA ASP A 187 8.44 18.74 -22.15
C ASP A 187 7.94 17.35 -21.72
N PHE A 188 8.00 17.10 -20.42
CA PHE A 188 7.86 15.79 -19.79
C PHE A 188 6.41 15.45 -19.42
N PHE A 189 6.01 14.18 -19.61
CA PHE A 189 4.69 13.64 -19.23
C PHE A 189 4.82 12.52 -18.20
N GLN A 190 4.12 12.62 -17.08
CA GLN A 190 4.03 11.57 -16.07
C GLN A 190 2.66 10.92 -16.08
N TRP A 191 2.61 9.60 -15.95
CA TRP A 191 1.36 8.86 -15.78
C TRP A 191 1.37 8.10 -14.46
N GLY A 192 0.31 8.27 -13.69
CA GLY A 192 0.09 7.53 -12.46
C GLY A 192 -1.32 6.98 -12.45
N LEU A 193 -1.52 5.80 -11.88
CA LEU A 193 -2.83 5.23 -11.68
C LEU A 193 -3.09 5.21 -10.18
N LEU A 194 -4.15 5.89 -9.76
CA LEU A 194 -4.59 6.02 -8.39
C LEU A 194 -5.79 5.11 -8.21
N ARG A 195 -5.77 4.31 -7.16
CA ARG A 195 -7.02 3.84 -6.56
C ARG A 195 -7.45 4.86 -5.54
N SER A 196 -8.74 5.18 -5.54
CA SER A 196 -9.30 6.25 -4.74
C SER A 196 -10.61 5.87 -4.10
N GLN A 197 -10.88 6.45 -2.93
CA GLN A 197 -12.15 6.34 -2.25
C GLN A 197 -12.69 7.74 -1.97
N ALA A 198 -13.95 8.00 -2.33
CA ALA A 198 -14.63 9.27 -2.07
C ALA A 198 -15.94 9.06 -1.30
N SER A 199 -16.17 9.85 -0.26
CA SER A 199 -17.47 9.99 0.40
C SER A 199 -17.89 11.45 0.43
N ILE A 200 -19.20 11.69 0.34
CA ILE A 200 -19.84 13.01 0.46
C ILE A 200 -20.90 12.91 1.55
N ASP A 201 -21.00 13.93 2.41
CA ASP A 201 -21.97 13.98 3.52
C ASP A 201 -21.87 12.77 4.47
N ASP A 202 -20.67 12.21 4.66
CA ASP A 202 -20.43 10.99 5.45
C ASP A 202 -21.23 9.76 4.96
N LYS A 203 -21.66 9.74 3.70
CA LYS A 203 -22.31 8.57 3.09
C LYS A 203 -21.30 7.49 2.73
N GLU A 204 -21.82 6.29 2.45
CA GLU A 204 -21.04 5.14 2.00
C GLU A 204 -20.01 5.54 0.93
N PRO A 205 -18.73 5.19 1.13
CA PRO A 205 -17.68 5.58 0.22
C PRO A 205 -17.81 4.88 -1.14
N ARG A 206 -17.45 5.59 -2.21
CA ARG A 206 -17.37 5.06 -3.58
C ARG A 206 -15.92 4.95 -4.04
N GLU A 207 -15.59 3.85 -4.70
CA GLU A 207 -14.27 3.60 -5.25
C GLU A 207 -14.15 4.17 -6.67
N PHE A 208 -12.99 4.77 -6.97
CA PHE A 208 -12.66 5.32 -8.28
C PHE A 208 -11.28 4.81 -8.70
N ASP A 209 -11.14 4.58 -10.00
CA ASP A 209 -9.84 4.40 -10.65
C ASP A 209 -9.49 5.71 -11.37
N LEU A 210 -8.47 6.41 -10.87
CA LEU A 210 -8.04 7.69 -11.43
C LEU A 210 -6.70 7.58 -12.15
N ARG A 211 -6.55 8.45 -13.13
CA ARG A 211 -5.36 8.65 -13.94
C ARG A 211 -4.80 10.02 -13.63
N VAL A 212 -3.56 10.05 -13.18
CA VAL A 212 -2.76 11.25 -13.01
C VAL A 212 -1.98 11.50 -14.28
N VAL A 213 -2.00 12.74 -14.73
CA VAL A 213 -1.17 13.25 -15.82
C VAL A 213 -0.44 14.49 -15.29
N ARG A 214 0.88 14.42 -15.14
CA ARG A 214 1.71 15.62 -14.92
C ARG A 214 2.33 16.04 -16.24
N ILE A 215 2.30 17.34 -16.52
CA ILE A 215 2.87 17.95 -17.72
C ILE A 215 3.86 19.02 -17.25
N LYS A 216 5.15 18.86 -17.58
CA LYS A 216 6.16 19.92 -17.40
C LYS A 216 6.27 20.72 -18.68
N THR A 217 5.82 21.98 -18.68
CA THR A 217 6.03 22.84 -19.86
C THR A 217 7.31 23.65 -19.67
N GLY A 218 8.40 23.21 -20.29
CA GLY A 218 9.71 23.89 -20.24
C GLY A 218 9.81 25.17 -21.10
N ILE A 219 8.69 25.80 -21.43
CA ILE A 219 8.66 27.02 -22.25
C ILE A 219 8.05 28.12 -21.38
N PRO A 220 8.78 29.19 -21.00
CA PRO A 220 8.09 30.43 -20.66
C PRO A 220 7.29 30.80 -21.91
N PHE A 221 5.97 30.91 -21.81
CA PHE A 221 5.09 31.28 -22.93
C PHE A 221 5.40 32.73 -23.37
N THR A 222 6.55 32.96 -23.97
CA THR A 222 6.94 34.21 -24.63
C THR A 222 6.44 34.11 -26.06
N GLY A 223 5.13 34.21 -26.20
CA GLY A 223 4.41 34.08 -27.46
C GLY A 223 2.97 33.76 -27.14
N GLU A 224 2.14 34.79 -27.07
CA GLU A 224 0.70 34.72 -26.81
C GLU A 224 0.06 33.62 -27.67
N ALA A 225 -0.24 32.46 -27.09
CA ALA A 225 -1.16 31.50 -27.66
C ALA A 225 -2.42 31.56 -26.81
N ALA A 226 -3.54 31.96 -27.42
CA ALA A 226 -4.82 32.02 -26.73
C ALA A 226 -5.51 30.65 -26.87
N LEU A 227 -5.82 30.01 -25.74
CA LEU A 227 -6.70 28.87 -25.70
C LEU A 227 -8.12 29.38 -26.02
N SER A 228 -8.60 29.12 -27.24
CA SER A 228 -9.80 29.78 -27.76
C SER A 228 -11.07 28.98 -27.56
N GLU A 229 -11.00 27.65 -27.60
CA GLU A 229 -12.18 26.78 -27.46
C GLU A 229 -11.78 25.43 -26.85
N VAL A 230 -12.59 24.93 -25.90
CA VAL A 230 -12.50 23.55 -25.38
C VAL A 230 -13.85 22.89 -25.52
N PHE A 231 -13.90 21.75 -26.20
CA PHE A 231 -15.12 20.98 -26.37
C PHE A 231 -14.97 19.60 -25.74
N SER A 232 -16.00 19.17 -25.01
CA SER A 232 -16.16 17.80 -24.54
C SER A 232 -17.53 17.28 -24.95
N ALA A 233 -17.57 16.14 -25.63
CA ALA A 233 -18.82 15.49 -26.03
C ALA A 233 -18.78 14.01 -25.68
N THR A 234 -19.88 13.49 -25.13
CA THR A 234 -20.09 12.07 -24.89
C THR A 234 -21.07 11.55 -25.94
N LEU A 235 -20.67 10.53 -26.69
CA LEU A 235 -21.52 9.89 -27.69
C LEU A 235 -22.31 8.72 -27.05
N ASN A 236 -23.42 8.29 -27.65
CA ASN A 236 -24.33 7.23 -27.13
C ASN A 236 -23.66 5.87 -26.81
N TYR A 237 -22.37 5.69 -27.09
CA TYR A 237 -21.57 4.49 -26.81
C TYR A 237 -20.32 4.77 -25.92
N GLY A 238 -20.34 5.83 -25.11
CA GLY A 238 -19.31 6.07 -24.08
C GLY A 238 -17.98 6.64 -24.58
N SER A 239 -17.86 6.97 -25.86
CA SER A 239 -16.70 7.72 -26.38
C SER A 239 -16.76 9.18 -25.95
N ARG A 240 -15.64 9.70 -25.44
CA ARG A 240 -15.47 11.12 -25.09
C ARG A 240 -14.52 11.80 -26.05
N ILE A 241 -14.98 12.85 -26.72
CA ILE A 241 -14.12 13.71 -27.54
C ILE A 241 -13.60 14.81 -26.63
N PHE A 242 -12.28 15.03 -26.62
CA PHE A 242 -11.66 16.21 -26.02
C PHE A 242 -10.91 16.96 -27.11
N CYS A 243 -11.36 18.15 -27.45
CA CYS A 243 -10.68 19.03 -28.41
C CYS A 243 -10.35 20.36 -27.74
N ALA A 244 -9.10 20.78 -27.87
CA ALA A 244 -8.64 22.11 -27.51
C ALA A 244 -8.17 22.84 -28.78
N ARG A 245 -8.67 24.05 -29.00
CA ARG A 245 -8.24 24.90 -30.11
C ARG A 245 -7.28 25.96 -29.59
N LEU A 246 -6.01 25.83 -29.99
CA LEU A 246 -4.99 26.85 -29.73
C LEU A 246 -4.95 27.82 -30.91
N GLY A 247 -5.21 29.09 -30.63
CA GLY A 247 -5.00 30.18 -31.58
C GLY A 247 -3.62 30.78 -31.38
N PHE A 248 -2.87 30.96 -32.47
CA PHE A 248 -1.61 31.73 -32.49
C PHE A 248 -1.90 33.07 -33.18
N PRO A 249 -2.24 34.13 -32.42
CA PRO A 249 -2.71 35.41 -32.97
C PRO A 249 -1.70 36.03 -33.94
N GLN A 250 -0.40 35.86 -33.68
CA GLN A 250 0.69 36.42 -34.49
C GLN A 250 0.91 35.71 -35.83
N THR A 251 0.45 34.47 -35.97
CA THR A 251 0.61 33.70 -37.22
C THR A 251 -0.71 33.48 -37.94
N HIS A 252 -1.83 33.90 -37.34
CA HIS A 252 -3.20 33.54 -37.71
C HIS A 252 -3.40 32.02 -37.90
N LYS A 253 -2.49 31.19 -37.38
CA LYS A 253 -2.60 29.74 -37.41
C LYS A 253 -3.40 29.30 -36.20
N THR A 254 -4.35 28.41 -36.44
CA THR A 254 -5.02 27.67 -35.37
C THR A 254 -4.52 26.24 -35.40
N VAL A 255 -4.14 25.73 -34.23
CA VAL A 255 -3.83 24.32 -34.03
C VAL A 255 -4.94 23.75 -33.16
N CYS A 256 -5.80 22.95 -33.78
CA CYS A 256 -6.72 22.08 -33.05
C CYS A 256 -5.93 20.87 -32.56
N ILE A 257 -5.74 20.77 -31.25
CA ILE A 257 -5.20 19.57 -30.62
C ILE A 257 -6.37 18.86 -29.96
N GLY A 258 -6.75 17.73 -30.54
CA GLY A 258 -7.87 16.94 -30.04
C GLY A 258 -7.51 15.48 -29.90
N GLN A 259 -7.96 14.89 -28.80
CA GLN A 259 -7.90 13.46 -28.56
C GLN A 259 -9.34 12.93 -28.54
N ILE A 260 -9.65 12.05 -29.48
CA ILE A 260 -10.85 11.20 -29.38
C ILE A 260 -10.47 10.08 -28.42
N VAL A 261 -11.06 10.09 -27.23
CA VAL A 261 -10.93 8.99 -26.28
C VAL A 261 -12.11 8.06 -26.56
N ARG A 262 -11.88 7.08 -27.43
CA ARG A 262 -12.82 5.98 -27.62
C ARG A 262 -12.74 5.07 -26.39
N GLY A 263 -13.77 5.09 -25.55
CA GLY A 263 -14.18 3.89 -24.82
C GLY A 263 -14.75 2.94 -25.86
N ASP A 264 -13.94 1.99 -26.29
CA ASP A 264 -14.26 0.80 -27.09
C ASP A 264 -15.07 0.93 -28.41
N PHE A 265 -14.44 0.68 -29.56
CA PHE A 265 -14.85 -0.32 -30.59
C PHE A 265 -14.13 -0.15 -31.96
N ILE A 266 -14.00 -1.26 -32.69
CA ILE A 266 -13.31 -1.47 -33.96
C ILE A 266 -14.18 -1.28 -35.21
N HIS A 267 -13.52 -0.92 -36.33
CA HIS A 267 -13.85 -0.96 -37.78
C HIS A 267 -15.34 -1.12 -38.22
N GLN A 268 -15.86 -0.36 -39.19
CA GLN A 268 -15.46 -0.36 -40.62
C GLN A 268 -15.85 0.94 -41.39
N ASN A 269 -15.06 1.21 -42.44
CA ASN A 269 -15.28 2.07 -43.62
C ASN A 269 -15.54 3.58 -43.44
N VAL A 270 -14.44 4.33 -43.29
CA VAL A 270 -14.37 5.75 -43.66
C VAL A 270 -13.61 5.82 -44.99
N ASN A 271 -14.34 5.95 -46.09
CA ASN A 271 -13.73 6.28 -47.39
C ASN A 271 -14.61 7.17 -48.28
N SER A 272 -15.62 7.85 -47.73
CA SER A 272 -16.53 8.66 -48.58
C SER A 272 -17.05 9.94 -47.92
N PHE A 273 -16.36 10.50 -46.92
CA PHE A 273 -16.77 11.75 -46.26
C PHE A 273 -15.84 12.92 -46.59
N LEU A 274 -15.22 12.89 -47.78
CA LEU A 274 -14.39 13.98 -48.30
C LEU A 274 -15.09 14.80 -49.40
N ASP A 275 -16.35 14.52 -49.76
CA ASP A 275 -16.87 14.99 -51.05
C ASP A 275 -17.79 16.22 -51.05
N ASP A 276 -18.30 16.75 -49.94
CA ASP A 276 -19.39 17.75 -50.01
C ASP A 276 -19.08 19.21 -49.57
N TYR A 277 -17.80 19.61 -49.48
CA TYR A 277 -17.44 21.03 -49.35
C TYR A 277 -16.17 21.38 -50.14
N ALA A 278 -16.32 22.19 -51.20
CA ALA A 278 -15.20 22.73 -51.97
C ALA A 278 -14.82 24.14 -51.46
N VAL A 279 -13.53 24.36 -51.21
CA VAL A 279 -12.96 25.70 -51.03
C VAL A 279 -12.24 26.05 -52.33
N ILE A 280 -12.80 26.99 -53.10
CA ILE A 280 -12.17 27.56 -54.31
C ILE A 280 -11.35 28.78 -53.87
N GLU A 281 -10.08 28.80 -54.25
CA GLU A 281 -9.20 29.96 -54.11
C GLU A 281 -9.54 30.98 -55.22
N THR A 282 -9.68 32.25 -54.86
CA THR A 282 -9.74 33.33 -55.86
C THR A 282 -8.52 34.23 -55.73
N ASP A 283 -8.12 34.85 -56.84
CA ASP A 283 -6.86 35.59 -57.09
C ASP A 283 -6.57 36.80 -56.17
N LYS A 284 -7.30 36.94 -55.05
CA LYS A 284 -7.05 37.93 -54.00
C LYS A 284 -6.91 37.34 -52.60
N GLY A 285 -6.73 36.01 -52.47
CA GLY A 285 -6.36 35.38 -51.21
C GLY A 285 -7.45 35.40 -50.14
N SER A 286 -8.70 35.08 -50.51
CA SER A 286 -9.81 34.88 -49.55
C SER A 286 -10.58 33.61 -49.89
N TYR A 287 -10.97 32.86 -48.84
CA TYR A 287 -11.75 31.62 -48.90
C TYR A 287 -13.15 31.84 -48.26
N VAL A 288 -14.23 31.32 -48.86
CA VAL A 288 -15.60 31.39 -48.30
C VAL A 288 -16.22 29.99 -48.27
N LEU A 289 -16.89 29.65 -47.17
CA LEU A 289 -17.74 28.46 -46.98
C LEU A 289 -19.08 28.91 -46.38
N GLU A 290 -20.21 28.52 -46.98
CA GLU A 290 -21.57 28.92 -46.55
C GLU A 290 -22.36 27.68 -46.05
N THR A 291 -23.26 27.86 -45.06
CA THR A 291 -24.07 26.79 -44.43
C THR A 291 -25.53 27.25 -44.23
N ALA A 292 -26.51 26.32 -44.23
CA ALA A 292 -27.94 26.64 -44.17
C ALA A 292 -28.62 26.24 -42.82
N HIS A 293 -29.10 27.27 -42.08
CA HIS A 293 -30.22 27.42 -41.09
C HIS A 293 -30.29 26.52 -39.82
N ASP A 294 -30.29 27.02 -38.54
CA ASP A 294 -31.22 27.82 -37.65
C ASP A 294 -32.48 27.04 -37.13
N GLU A 295 -32.96 27.04 -35.86
CA GLU A 295 -32.95 28.00 -34.72
C GLU A 295 -33.45 27.38 -33.35
N ALA A 296 -33.20 28.09 -32.21
CA ALA A 296 -33.88 28.15 -30.86
C ALA A 296 -33.47 27.32 -29.57
N ARG A 297 -33.29 28.02 -28.41
CA ARG A 297 -33.00 27.53 -27.01
C ARG A 297 -33.34 28.54 -25.87
N PRO A 298 -33.40 28.16 -24.55
CA PRO A 298 -33.36 29.09 -23.39
C PRO A 298 -32.22 28.89 -22.33
N ASP A 299 -31.69 30.02 -21.82
CA ASP A 299 -31.22 30.54 -20.50
C ASP A 299 -30.65 29.70 -19.30
N PHE A 300 -29.31 29.60 -19.12
CA PHE A 300 -28.65 29.11 -17.86
C PHE A 300 -27.31 29.78 -17.45
N PHE A 301 -26.88 30.90 -18.06
CA PHE A 301 -25.60 31.55 -17.75
C PHE A 301 -25.81 33.05 -17.45
N ASN A 302 -25.84 33.46 -16.18
CA ASN A 302 -25.97 34.88 -15.81
C ASN A 302 -25.08 35.33 -14.63
N ALA A 303 -23.91 34.73 -14.44
CA ALA A 303 -22.92 35.21 -13.46
C ALA A 303 -21.50 35.41 -14.03
N TRP A 304 -21.38 35.51 -15.36
CA TRP A 304 -20.18 35.96 -16.07
C TRP A 304 -20.42 37.43 -16.50
N ASN A 305 -20.50 38.34 -15.54
CA ASN A 305 -20.60 39.78 -15.86
C ASN A 305 -19.20 40.21 -16.36
N ASP A 306 -18.89 40.39 -17.65
CA ASP A 306 -19.70 40.98 -18.73
C ASP A 306 -19.49 40.29 -20.10
N ALA A 307 -19.22 38.98 -20.12
CA ALA A 307 -19.21 38.23 -21.37
C ALA A 307 -20.61 37.67 -21.62
N LYS A 308 -21.32 38.22 -22.62
CA LYS A 308 -22.56 37.58 -23.11
C LYS A 308 -22.18 36.23 -23.73
N ILE A 309 -22.39 35.16 -22.96
CA ILE A 309 -22.29 33.77 -23.43
C ILE A 309 -23.64 33.38 -24.00
N GLU A 310 -23.68 33.08 -25.29
CA GLU A 310 -24.90 32.54 -25.90
C GLU A 310 -24.86 31.00 -25.86
N SER A 311 -25.89 30.39 -25.26
CA SER A 311 -26.06 28.93 -25.21
C SER A 311 -27.21 28.50 -26.14
N LYS A 312 -26.93 27.64 -27.15
CA LYS A 312 -27.95 27.06 -28.05
C LYS A 312 -28.02 25.51 -27.97
N LEU A 313 -29.24 24.94 -27.90
CA LEU A 313 -29.55 23.49 -27.84
C LEU A 313 -29.66 23.18 -29.28
N ILE A 314 -28.64 22.51 -29.72
CA ILE A 314 -28.64 21.94 -31.03
C ILE A 314 -29.06 20.50 -30.80
N GLN A 315 -30.26 20.24 -31.29
CA GLN A 315 -30.69 18.92 -31.64
C GLN A 315 -30.00 18.61 -32.97
N TRP A 316 -29.34 17.48 -33.04
CA TRP A 316 -28.62 17.05 -34.23
C TRP A 316 -28.98 15.60 -34.50
N ASP A 317 -29.31 15.32 -35.75
CA ASP A 317 -29.56 13.98 -36.23
C ASP A 317 -28.28 13.43 -36.87
N PHE A 318 -27.83 12.28 -36.37
CA PHE A 318 -26.74 11.53 -36.96
C PHE A 318 -27.17 10.07 -37.09
N ASN A 319 -27.34 9.60 -38.33
CA ASN A 319 -27.84 8.26 -38.64
C ASN A 319 -29.16 7.88 -37.93
N THR A 320 -30.20 8.68 -38.16
CA THR A 320 -31.59 8.44 -37.71
C THR A 320 -31.81 8.40 -36.19
N GLU A 321 -30.82 8.75 -35.38
CA GLU A 321 -31.04 9.08 -33.97
C GLU A 321 -30.72 10.53 -33.66
N VAL A 322 -31.64 11.10 -32.87
CA VAL A 322 -31.66 12.48 -32.43
C VAL A 322 -30.82 12.62 -31.15
N GLY A 323 -29.72 13.36 -31.22
CA GLY A 323 -28.95 13.79 -30.04
C GLY A 323 -29.19 15.27 -29.72
N TYR A 324 -28.93 15.68 -28.48
CA TYR A 324 -29.07 17.07 -28.02
C TYR A 324 -27.78 17.53 -27.33
N GLY A 325 -27.27 18.73 -27.65
CA GLY A 325 -26.03 19.25 -27.06
C GLY A 325 -25.98 20.78 -26.95
N THR A 326 -25.04 21.29 -26.15
CA THR A 326 -24.87 22.72 -25.80
C THR A 326 -23.62 23.32 -26.44
N ARG A 327 -23.81 24.29 -27.34
CA ARG A 327 -22.75 25.21 -27.78
C ARG A 327 -22.67 26.39 -26.81
N LEU A 328 -21.47 26.80 -26.40
CA LEU A 328 -21.18 28.06 -25.68
C LEU A 328 -20.18 28.86 -26.51
N THR A 329 -20.43 30.15 -26.72
CA THR A 329 -19.52 31.04 -27.46
C THR A 329 -19.39 32.38 -26.73
N SER A 330 -18.15 32.84 -26.52
CA SER A 330 -17.82 34.12 -25.88
C SER A 330 -17.59 35.20 -26.94
N ILE A 331 -18.20 36.38 -26.78
CA ILE A 331 -17.91 37.58 -27.58
C ILE A 331 -17.08 38.54 -26.72
N GLU A 332 -15.97 39.05 -27.27
CA GLU A 332 -14.90 39.77 -26.54
C GLU A 332 -15.30 41.07 -25.81
N ASN A 333 -14.74 41.19 -24.60
CA ASN A 333 -14.23 42.37 -23.86
C ASN A 333 -14.82 43.76 -24.11
N LEU A 334 -15.39 44.36 -23.06
CA LEU A 334 -15.18 45.78 -22.74
C LEU A 334 -15.27 46.06 -21.22
N ARG A 335 -14.09 46.22 -20.60
CA ARG A 335 -13.72 47.15 -19.51
C ARG A 335 -14.66 47.23 -18.27
N ASN A 336 -14.19 46.74 -17.11
CA ASN A 336 -13.79 47.64 -16.00
C ASN A 336 -13.18 46.89 -14.79
N ASN A 337 -12.32 47.65 -14.10
CA ASN A 337 -11.44 47.30 -12.99
C ASN A 337 -12.09 46.62 -11.79
N VAL A 338 -11.40 45.60 -11.24
CA VAL A 338 -11.35 45.39 -9.78
C VAL A 338 -9.89 45.22 -9.37
N ASN A 339 -9.34 46.29 -8.79
CA ASN A 339 -8.19 46.22 -7.91
C ASN A 339 -8.66 45.59 -6.61
N ASP A 340 -8.11 44.44 -6.23
CA ASP A 340 -8.00 44.05 -4.82
C ASP A 340 -6.65 43.35 -4.61
N LYS A 341 -5.73 44.07 -3.94
CA LYS A 341 -4.47 43.52 -3.44
C LYS A 341 -4.81 42.51 -2.34
N ILE A 342 -4.77 41.22 -2.66
CA ILE A 342 -4.71 40.17 -1.65
C ILE A 342 -3.27 40.16 -1.11
N THR A 343 -3.09 40.62 0.13
CA THR A 343 -1.82 40.50 0.84
C THR A 343 -1.82 39.17 1.58
N VAL A 344 -1.08 38.20 1.07
CA VAL A 344 -0.87 36.91 1.74
C VAL A 344 0.34 37.06 2.67
N PRO A 345 0.22 36.81 4.00
CA PRO A 345 1.38 36.85 4.87
C PRO A 345 2.31 35.68 4.54
N GLN A 346 3.58 35.99 4.29
CA GLN A 346 4.65 34.99 4.22
C GLN A 346 4.66 34.18 5.51
N ARG A 347 4.51 32.86 5.39
CA ARG A 347 4.54 31.92 6.50
C ARG A 347 5.94 31.35 6.64
N THR A 348 6.64 31.71 7.71
CA THR A 348 7.80 30.97 8.18
C THR A 348 7.75 30.90 9.70
N PRO A 349 7.40 29.75 10.31
CA PRO A 349 7.70 29.55 11.71
C PRO A 349 9.22 29.36 11.80
N VAL A 350 9.95 30.40 12.18
CA VAL A 350 11.37 30.25 12.50
C VAL A 350 11.44 29.67 13.91
N GLU A 351 11.64 28.35 13.99
CA GLU A 351 12.02 27.70 15.24
C GLU A 351 13.26 28.38 15.82
N TYR A 352 13.24 28.69 17.12
CA TYR A 352 14.42 29.24 17.80
C TYR A 352 15.27 28.11 18.34
N THR A 353 16.52 28.04 17.88
CA THR A 353 17.55 27.17 18.45
C THR A 353 18.33 27.95 19.50
N ALA A 354 18.38 27.45 20.74
CA ALA A 354 19.14 28.08 21.81
C ALA A 354 20.65 28.03 21.49
N THR A 355 21.34 29.12 21.79
CA THR A 355 22.79 29.25 21.64
C THR A 355 23.53 28.34 22.62
N SER A 356 24.81 28.07 22.35
CA SER A 356 25.65 27.23 23.23
C SER A 356 25.73 27.76 24.66
N ASP A 357 25.69 29.07 24.87
CA ASP A 357 25.71 29.70 26.19
C ASP A 357 24.36 29.54 26.90
N GLU A 358 23.25 29.74 26.18
CA GLU A 358 21.90 29.53 26.73
C GLU A 358 21.67 28.07 27.15
N LYS A 359 22.25 27.11 26.41
CA LYS A 359 22.15 25.66 26.70
C LYS A 359 22.89 25.23 27.97
N GLN A 360 23.70 26.10 28.58
CA GLN A 360 24.34 25.82 29.87
C GLN A 360 23.38 25.99 31.06
N ASN A 361 22.25 26.68 30.87
CA ASN A 361 21.31 26.93 31.95
C ASN A 361 20.59 25.63 32.39
N LEU A 362 20.58 25.38 33.70
CA LEU A 362 19.90 24.22 34.30
C LEU A 362 18.39 24.42 34.42
N VAL A 363 17.94 25.68 34.50
CA VAL A 363 16.54 26.08 34.60
C VAL A 363 16.31 27.31 33.72
N VAL A 364 15.20 27.35 33.00
CA VAL A 364 14.80 28.51 32.19
C VAL A 364 13.31 28.85 32.38
N PRO A 365 12.94 30.13 32.52
CA PRO A 365 11.54 30.54 32.64
C PRO A 365 10.82 30.49 31.27
N PHE A 366 9.49 30.35 31.26
CA PHE A 366 8.72 30.29 30.00
C PHE A 366 8.89 31.52 29.11
N GLU A 367 9.16 32.68 29.71
CA GLU A 367 9.36 33.94 29.00
C GLU A 367 10.72 34.00 28.26
N ALA A 368 11.67 33.12 28.58
CA ALA A 368 12.99 33.10 27.95
C ALA A 368 12.90 32.60 26.51
N LYS A 369 13.63 33.26 25.60
CA LYS A 369 13.71 32.85 24.20
C LYS A 369 14.26 31.42 24.05
N ALA A 370 15.28 31.07 24.83
CA ALA A 370 15.86 29.72 24.90
C ALA A 370 14.85 28.63 25.25
N ALA A 371 13.77 28.96 25.98
CA ALA A 371 12.74 27.98 26.31
C ALA A 371 11.93 27.53 25.08
N GLN A 372 12.04 28.22 23.94
CA GLN A 372 11.37 27.82 22.69
C GLN A 372 12.14 26.72 21.91
N ASP A 373 13.36 26.36 22.33
CA ASP A 373 14.14 25.27 21.73
C ASP A 373 13.63 23.92 22.26
N THR A 374 12.95 23.17 21.39
CA THR A 374 12.39 21.85 21.68
C THR A 374 13.45 20.82 22.08
N LEU A 375 14.68 20.91 21.57
CA LEU A 375 15.76 20.00 21.95
C LEU A 375 16.33 20.31 23.34
N PHE A 376 16.07 21.51 23.86
CA PHE A 376 16.58 21.97 25.15
C PHE A 376 15.55 21.86 26.29
N THR A 377 14.26 22.07 25.97
CA THR A 377 13.17 22.10 26.95
C THR A 377 12.08 21.04 26.72
N GLY A 378 12.25 20.19 25.71
CA GLY A 378 11.25 19.19 25.32
C GLY A 378 10.01 19.81 24.65
N GLY A 379 9.08 18.95 24.20
CA GLY A 379 7.88 19.35 23.46
C GLY A 379 6.95 20.29 24.23
N LYS A 380 6.54 19.89 25.45
CA LYS A 380 5.62 20.66 26.30
C LYS A 380 6.22 22.01 26.70
N GLY A 381 7.48 21.99 27.14
CA GLY A 381 8.20 23.19 27.57
C GLY A 381 8.29 24.24 26.46
N SER A 382 8.64 23.82 25.24
CA SER A 382 8.77 24.74 24.12
C SER A 382 7.43 25.27 23.61
N ASN A 383 6.37 24.45 23.61
CA ASN A 383 5.03 24.89 23.25
C ASN A 383 4.45 25.88 24.26
N LEU A 384 4.67 25.67 25.56
CA LEU A 384 4.29 26.62 26.61
C LEU A 384 5.04 27.96 26.49
N ALA A 385 6.34 27.91 26.20
CA ALA A 385 7.13 29.12 25.96
C ALA A 385 6.60 29.90 24.74
N LYS A 386 6.24 29.21 23.64
CA LYS A 386 5.62 29.84 22.45
C LYS A 386 4.26 30.45 22.76
N LEU A 387 3.38 29.73 23.47
CA LEU A 387 2.09 30.24 23.91
C LEU A 387 2.23 31.49 24.78
N THR A 388 3.23 31.50 25.66
CA THR A 388 3.52 32.63 26.57
C THR A 388 3.78 33.94 25.81
N GLN A 389 4.36 33.87 24.61
CA GLN A 389 4.66 35.04 23.76
C GLN A 389 3.45 35.59 22.99
N ILE A 390 2.37 34.83 22.88
CA ILE A 390 1.19 35.18 22.07
C ILE A 390 -0.08 35.36 22.93
N GLN A 391 0.08 35.50 24.25
CA GLN A 391 -1.01 35.73 25.18
C GLN A 391 -1.73 37.04 24.85
N ASN A 392 -2.99 36.93 24.43
CA ASN A 392 -3.89 38.07 24.20
C ASN A 392 -5.18 37.83 24.99
N ASP A 393 -6.14 37.12 24.39
CA ASP A 393 -7.47 36.83 24.95
C ASP A 393 -7.47 35.60 25.91
N PHE A 394 -6.29 35.10 26.30
CA PHE A 394 -6.10 33.94 27.18
C PHE A 394 -4.83 34.10 28.04
N GLN A 395 -4.71 33.30 29.10
CA GLN A 395 -3.55 33.28 29.99
C GLN A 395 -2.84 31.92 29.95
N VAL A 396 -1.52 31.91 30.05
CA VAL A 396 -0.71 30.72 30.33
C VAL A 396 -0.29 30.79 31.79
N PRO A 397 -0.57 29.77 32.62
CA PRO A 397 -0.12 29.75 34.01
C PRO A 397 1.41 29.88 34.09
N THR A 398 1.89 30.66 35.08
CA THR A 398 3.32 30.97 35.21
C THR A 398 4.14 29.72 35.55
N GLY A 399 5.41 29.69 35.14
CA GLY A 399 6.25 28.52 35.36
C GLY A 399 7.63 28.60 34.72
N PHE A 400 8.37 27.50 34.85
CA PHE A 400 9.72 27.33 34.31
C PHE A 400 9.98 25.88 33.90
N VAL A 401 11.07 25.66 33.18
CA VAL A 401 11.52 24.34 32.71
C VAL A 401 12.88 24.02 33.33
N VAL A 402 12.98 22.85 33.97
CA VAL A 402 14.24 22.19 34.30
C VAL A 402 14.75 21.50 33.03
N THR A 403 15.92 21.91 32.55
CA THR A 403 16.34 21.68 31.16
C THR A 403 16.89 20.27 30.92
N VAL A 404 17.02 19.89 29.65
CA VAL A 404 17.73 18.65 29.25
C VAL A 404 19.17 18.64 29.80
N THR A 405 19.85 19.78 29.82
CA THR A 405 21.20 19.90 30.38
C THR A 405 21.25 19.53 31.86
N ALA A 406 20.20 19.83 32.63
CA ALA A 406 20.11 19.43 34.04
C ALA A 406 20.02 17.90 34.19
N PHE A 407 19.23 17.23 33.34
CA PHE A 407 19.14 15.77 33.33
C PHE A 407 20.46 15.11 32.90
N GLU A 408 21.11 15.62 31.86
CA GLU A 408 22.41 15.11 31.40
C GLU A 408 23.50 15.29 32.46
N SER A 409 23.54 16.45 33.12
CA SER A 409 24.47 16.71 34.22
C SER A 409 24.23 15.77 35.42
N TYR A 410 22.96 15.48 35.74
CA TYR A 410 22.60 14.50 36.75
C TYR A 410 23.11 13.10 36.39
N LEU A 411 22.88 12.61 35.17
CA LEU A 411 23.40 11.30 34.73
C LEU A 411 24.93 11.24 34.76
N GLN A 412 25.62 12.33 34.41
CA GLN A 412 27.09 12.40 34.46
C GLN A 412 27.62 12.32 35.91
N ALA A 413 26.93 12.93 36.87
CA ALA A 413 27.29 12.86 38.28
C ALA A 413 27.08 11.46 38.88
N HIS A 414 26.10 10.69 38.37
CA HIS A 414 25.73 9.37 38.90
C HIS A 414 26.17 8.22 37.98
N LYS A 415 27.48 7.93 37.98
CA LYS A 415 28.11 6.92 37.09
C LYS A 415 27.45 5.54 37.12
N LYS A 416 27.04 5.03 38.28
CA LYS A 416 26.40 3.70 38.42
C LYS A 416 25.06 3.65 37.67
N LEU A 417 24.24 4.70 37.78
CA LEU A 417 22.99 4.84 37.06
C LEU A 417 23.23 4.91 35.55
N LYS A 418 24.17 5.74 35.12
CA LYS A 418 24.54 5.86 33.70
C LYS A 418 25.00 4.54 33.09
N SER A 419 25.89 3.81 33.77
CA SER A 419 26.38 2.51 33.29
C SER A 419 25.30 1.44 33.20
N SER A 420 24.33 1.45 34.13
CA SER A 420 23.18 0.54 34.07
C SER A 420 22.30 0.81 32.83
N ILE A 421 22.00 2.08 32.56
CA ILE A 421 21.25 2.52 31.37
C ILE A 421 21.99 2.14 30.07
N GLU A 422 23.31 2.38 30.00
CA GLU A 422 24.14 2.03 28.84
C GLU A 422 24.21 0.52 28.61
N SER A 423 24.28 -0.28 29.68
CA SER A 423 24.28 -1.74 29.59
C SER A 423 22.93 -2.29 29.10
N ALA A 424 21.82 -1.73 29.59
CA ALA A 424 20.48 -2.11 29.16
C ALA A 424 20.26 -1.84 27.67
N ALA A 425 20.78 -0.72 27.14
CA ALA A 425 20.71 -0.39 25.72
C ALA A 425 21.42 -1.41 24.80
N LEU A 426 22.37 -2.19 25.32
CA LEU A 426 23.08 -3.23 24.57
C LEU A 426 22.44 -4.61 24.73
N THR A 427 21.79 -4.87 25.85
CA THR A 427 21.37 -6.22 26.28
C THR A 427 19.87 -6.48 26.15
N LEU A 428 19.03 -5.48 26.39
CA LEU A 428 17.57 -5.65 26.31
C LEU A 428 17.11 -5.81 24.85
N ARG A 429 16.09 -6.63 24.65
CA ARG A 429 15.47 -6.89 23.34
C ARG A 429 13.95 -6.76 23.42
N PRO A 430 13.27 -6.42 22.31
CA PRO A 430 11.81 -6.45 22.25
C PRO A 430 11.28 -7.83 22.70
N GLY A 431 10.28 -7.84 23.59
CA GLY A 431 9.65 -9.08 24.08
C GLY A 431 10.29 -9.72 25.32
N ASP A 432 11.46 -9.26 25.79
CA ASP A 432 12.10 -9.77 27.02
C ASP A 432 11.50 -9.12 28.28
N SER A 433 10.24 -9.44 28.56
CA SER A 433 9.46 -8.81 29.65
C SER A 433 10.13 -8.95 31.03
N GLU A 434 10.81 -10.07 31.29
CA GLU A 434 11.45 -10.32 32.59
C GLU A 434 12.75 -9.53 32.75
N ALA A 435 13.59 -9.43 31.72
CA ALA A 435 14.79 -8.60 31.80
C ALA A 435 14.45 -7.10 31.92
N ILE A 436 13.43 -6.63 31.19
CA ILE A 436 12.95 -5.25 31.27
C ILE A 436 12.42 -4.93 32.69
N LYS A 437 11.67 -5.85 33.29
CA LYS A 437 11.18 -5.69 34.67
C LYS A 437 12.33 -5.60 35.70
N LYS A 438 13.39 -6.39 35.53
CA LYS A 438 14.58 -6.31 36.39
C LYS A 438 15.29 -4.97 36.24
N PHE A 439 15.44 -4.48 35.01
CA PHE A 439 16.02 -3.17 34.72
C PHE A 439 15.23 -2.02 35.36
N GLU A 440 13.89 -2.04 35.25
CA GLU A 440 13.01 -1.07 35.90
C GLU A 440 13.28 -1.00 37.43
N ILE A 441 13.28 -2.15 38.10
CA ILE A 441 13.50 -2.23 39.57
C ILE A 441 14.90 -1.70 39.93
N GLU A 442 15.92 -2.05 39.16
CA GLU A 442 17.29 -1.58 39.38
C GLU A 442 17.39 -0.06 39.27
N ILE A 443 16.85 0.53 38.20
CA ILE A 443 16.89 1.97 37.96
C ILE A 443 16.11 2.74 39.03
N GLN A 444 14.93 2.25 39.42
CA GLN A 444 14.15 2.87 40.50
C GLN A 444 14.92 2.87 41.82
N SER A 445 15.59 1.76 42.17
CA SER A 445 16.44 1.69 43.36
C SER A 445 17.62 2.65 43.27
N LEU A 446 18.28 2.76 42.11
CA LEU A 446 19.42 3.66 41.92
C LEU A 446 19.02 5.12 42.03
N ILE A 447 17.90 5.53 41.42
CA ILE A 447 17.42 6.92 41.48
C ILE A 447 17.00 7.28 42.91
N ALA A 448 16.36 6.35 43.64
CA ALA A 448 15.98 6.56 45.04
C ALA A 448 17.18 6.82 45.98
N GLU A 449 18.39 6.38 45.61
CA GLU A 449 19.64 6.62 46.35
C GLU A 449 20.35 7.93 45.96
N THR A 450 19.81 8.70 45.00
CA THR A 450 20.40 9.96 44.52
C THR A 450 19.67 11.21 45.03
N ASP A 451 20.28 12.37 44.83
CA ASP A 451 19.71 13.68 45.15
C ASP A 451 20.10 14.70 44.07
N LEU A 452 19.34 15.80 43.93
CA LEU A 452 19.67 16.86 42.99
C LEU A 452 20.93 17.61 43.43
N SER A 453 21.73 18.07 42.46
CA SER A 453 22.92 18.88 42.75
C SER A 453 22.57 20.19 43.45
N SER A 454 23.50 20.70 44.26
CA SER A 454 23.33 21.98 44.96
C SER A 454 23.02 23.14 43.99
N ASP A 455 23.69 23.16 42.84
CA ASP A 455 23.50 24.20 41.82
C ASP A 455 22.10 24.17 41.21
N LEU A 456 21.56 22.98 40.93
CA LEU A 456 20.19 22.84 40.42
C LEU A 456 19.15 23.25 41.47
N LYS A 457 19.34 22.86 42.73
CA LYS A 457 18.45 23.28 43.84
C LYS A 457 18.45 24.80 44.01
N LEU A 458 19.62 25.44 43.91
CA LEU A 458 19.73 26.90 43.96
C LEU A 458 19.01 27.57 42.78
N ALA A 459 19.16 27.05 41.56
CA ALA A 459 18.47 27.57 40.38
C ALA A 459 16.93 27.45 40.49
N ILE A 460 16.42 26.31 40.97
CA ILE A 460 14.98 26.11 41.21
C ILE A 460 14.45 27.10 42.25
N ASN A 461 15.16 27.26 43.37
CA ASN A 461 14.75 28.20 44.42
C ASN A 461 14.80 29.66 43.97
N ALA A 462 15.76 30.01 43.10
CA ALA A 462 15.82 31.34 42.50
C ALA A 462 14.56 31.64 41.66
N GLU A 463 14.09 30.67 40.87
CA GLU A 463 12.85 30.82 40.10
C GLU A 463 11.60 30.87 40.99
N PHE A 464 11.52 30.06 42.05
CA PHE A 464 10.42 30.19 43.02
C PHE A 464 10.41 31.56 43.70
N ASN A 465 11.58 32.10 44.05
CA ASN A 465 11.67 33.44 44.60
C ASN A 465 11.27 34.52 43.59
N ARG A 466 11.61 34.34 42.30
CA ARG A 466 11.22 35.25 41.22
C ARG A 466 9.71 35.26 41.00
N LEU A 467 9.08 34.09 40.98
CA LEU A 467 7.65 33.95 40.72
C LEU A 467 6.77 34.32 41.93
N TYR A 468 7.22 33.98 43.15
CA TYR A 468 6.38 34.03 44.35
C TYR A 468 6.93 34.92 45.49
N GLY A 469 8.03 35.65 45.27
CA GLY A 469 8.47 36.73 46.17
C GLY A 469 9.15 36.32 47.49
N GLY A 470 9.64 35.08 47.62
CA GLY A 470 10.48 34.64 48.75
C GLY A 470 9.79 34.48 50.12
N ALA A 471 8.50 34.77 50.22
CA ALA A 471 7.67 34.47 51.38
C ALA A 471 6.39 33.80 50.89
N SER A 472 6.36 32.46 50.90
CA SER A 472 5.09 31.74 50.81
C SER A 472 4.65 31.44 52.25
N PRO A 473 3.63 32.13 52.79
CA PRO A 473 3.00 31.71 54.02
C PRO A 473 2.32 30.36 53.72
N ASP A 474 2.72 29.32 54.45
CA ASP A 474 2.03 28.04 54.57
C ASP A 474 1.45 27.42 53.30
N ASN A 475 2.24 26.62 52.57
CA ASN A 475 1.72 25.48 51.79
C ASN A 475 0.49 25.77 50.88
N ALA A 476 0.26 27.00 50.40
CA ALA A 476 -0.96 27.35 49.66
C ALA A 476 -0.78 27.27 48.14
N ILE A 477 0.44 27.55 47.64
CA ILE A 477 0.76 27.45 46.22
C ILE A 477 0.96 25.98 45.85
N ARG A 478 0.35 25.59 44.74
CA ARG A 478 0.39 24.24 44.17
C ARG A 478 0.87 24.33 42.74
N VAL A 479 1.76 23.43 42.34
CA VAL A 479 2.30 23.36 40.98
C VAL A 479 2.05 22.00 40.36
N ALA A 480 1.94 21.95 39.04
CA ALA A 480 2.06 20.74 38.24
C ALA A 480 3.54 20.53 37.90
N VAL A 481 4.05 19.31 38.10
CA VAL A 481 5.38 18.88 37.70
C VAL A 481 5.20 17.85 36.57
N ARG A 482 5.46 18.26 35.33
CA ARG A 482 5.17 17.49 34.11
C ARG A 482 6.46 17.13 33.39
N SER A 483 6.64 15.87 33.02
CA SER A 483 7.71 15.50 32.10
C SER A 483 7.54 16.17 30.73
N SER A 484 8.66 16.56 30.13
CA SER A 484 8.74 17.15 28.78
C SER A 484 9.90 16.50 28.04
N ALA A 485 9.67 15.33 27.46
CA ALA A 485 10.71 14.62 26.73
C ALA A 485 10.95 15.20 25.33
N VAL A 486 12.20 15.09 24.87
CA VAL A 486 12.54 15.42 23.49
C VAL A 486 11.90 14.40 22.56
N GLY A 487 11.06 14.89 21.63
CA GLY A 487 10.31 14.04 20.69
C GLY A 487 8.93 13.57 21.19
N GLU A 488 8.49 13.95 22.39
CA GLU A 488 7.18 13.55 22.97
C GLU A 488 5.98 14.16 22.21
N ASP A 489 6.07 15.46 21.87
CA ASP A 489 5.02 16.25 21.20
C ASP A 489 5.37 16.60 19.74
N GLY A 490 6.09 15.71 19.06
CA GLY A 490 6.45 15.89 17.65
C GLY A 490 5.27 15.64 16.70
N ALA A 491 5.35 16.18 15.48
CA ALA A 491 4.39 15.87 14.42
C ALA A 491 4.46 14.40 13.93
N GLU A 492 5.43 13.61 14.42
CA GLU A 492 5.73 12.28 13.91
C GLU A 492 5.17 11.14 14.75
N LEU A 493 5.03 11.33 16.06
CA LEU A 493 4.54 10.35 17.02
C LEU A 493 3.84 11.05 18.18
N SER A 494 2.66 10.58 18.56
CA SER A 494 2.01 10.96 19.82
C SER A 494 2.56 10.04 20.92
N SER A 495 3.73 10.34 21.47
CA SER A 495 4.22 9.62 22.68
C SER A 495 3.53 10.13 23.96
N ALA A 496 2.30 10.63 23.80
CA ALA A 496 1.57 11.40 24.79
C ALA A 496 1.17 10.53 25.99
N GLY A 497 1.34 11.10 27.19
CA GLY A 497 0.97 10.46 28.45
C GLY A 497 1.86 9.29 28.86
N GLN A 498 3.00 9.05 28.18
CA GLN A 498 3.91 7.96 28.53
C GLN A 498 4.64 8.21 29.85
N LEU A 499 5.04 9.45 30.07
CA LEU A 499 5.85 9.87 31.20
C LEU A 499 4.99 10.54 32.28
N GLU A 500 5.49 10.52 33.52
CA GLU A 500 4.71 10.92 34.69
C GLU A 500 4.40 12.43 34.73
N THR A 501 3.21 12.73 35.26
CA THR A 501 2.78 14.08 35.60
C THR A 501 2.21 14.08 37.00
N PHE A 502 2.73 14.95 37.86
CA PHE A 502 2.26 15.10 39.23
C PHE A 502 1.52 16.43 39.37
N LEU A 503 0.26 16.36 39.77
CA LEU A 503 -0.59 17.54 40.00
C LEU A 503 -0.64 17.89 41.49
N GLU A 504 -1.02 19.13 41.80
CA GLU A 504 -1.17 19.63 43.17
C GLU A 504 0.09 19.44 44.06
N VAL A 505 1.28 19.61 43.48
CA VAL A 505 2.55 19.42 44.19
C VAL A 505 2.89 20.66 45.03
N PRO A 506 3.18 20.51 46.33
CA PRO A 506 3.74 21.59 47.15
C PRO A 506 5.16 21.94 46.70
N LEU A 507 5.56 23.22 46.80
CA LEU A 507 6.89 23.68 46.34
C LEU A 507 8.06 22.89 46.97
N SER A 508 7.92 22.44 48.22
CA SER A 508 8.92 21.63 48.93
C SER A 508 9.13 20.23 48.35
N GLU A 509 8.14 19.67 47.65
CA GLU A 509 8.22 18.34 47.04
C GLU A 509 8.75 18.36 45.60
N VAL A 510 8.84 19.53 44.96
CA VAL A 510 9.24 19.65 43.55
C VAL A 510 10.59 18.96 43.25
N PRO A 511 11.66 19.10 44.06
CA PRO A 511 12.90 18.37 43.83
C PRO A 511 12.74 16.86 43.74
N ARG A 512 11.89 16.27 44.59
CA ARG A 512 11.59 14.84 44.58
C ARG A 512 10.79 14.45 43.33
N ARG A 513 9.77 15.24 42.97
CA ARG A 513 8.94 14.97 41.79
C ARG A 513 9.73 15.06 40.48
N ILE A 514 10.76 15.91 40.41
CA ILE A 514 11.70 15.94 39.26
C ILE A 514 12.42 14.59 39.10
N LEU A 515 12.92 14.01 40.20
CA LEU A 515 13.57 12.69 40.16
C LEU A 515 12.58 11.59 39.74
N GLU A 516 11.34 11.64 40.24
CA GLU A 516 10.28 10.69 39.85
C GLU A 516 9.91 10.83 38.36
N CYS A 517 9.86 12.06 37.82
CA CYS A 517 9.69 12.30 36.38
C CYS A 517 10.83 11.68 35.56
N TRP A 518 12.09 11.85 35.98
CA TRP A 518 13.23 11.22 35.31
C TRP A 518 13.24 9.69 35.45
N ALA A 519 12.82 9.15 36.60
CA ALA A 519 12.66 7.71 36.80
C ALA A 519 11.57 7.11 35.90
N SER A 520 10.49 7.87 35.66
CA SER A 520 9.39 7.42 34.80
C SER A 520 9.87 7.02 33.41
N ASN A 521 10.96 7.63 32.91
CA ASN A 521 11.62 7.35 31.63
C ASN A 521 12.05 5.89 31.44
N PHE A 522 12.18 5.12 32.52
CA PHE A 522 12.70 3.74 32.53
C PHE A 522 11.70 2.70 33.03
N ARG A 523 10.41 3.06 33.12
CA ARG A 523 9.34 2.10 33.43
C ARG A 523 9.22 1.03 32.35
N ARG A 524 8.77 -0.15 32.74
CA ARG A 524 8.70 -1.31 31.84
C ARG A 524 7.86 -1.01 30.60
N GLU A 525 6.74 -0.33 30.73
CA GLU A 525 5.84 -0.03 29.63
C GLU A 525 6.51 0.90 28.61
N ILE A 526 7.27 1.90 29.08
CA ILE A 526 7.99 2.87 28.25
C ILE A 526 9.19 2.22 27.56
N VAL A 527 10.00 1.46 28.31
CA VAL A 527 11.15 0.74 27.75
C VAL A 527 10.67 -0.29 26.72
N SER A 528 9.59 -1.02 27.01
CA SER A 528 8.99 -1.97 26.06
C SER A 528 8.53 -1.25 24.80
N TYR A 529 7.80 -0.13 24.96
CA TYR A 529 7.34 0.68 23.83
C TYR A 529 8.50 1.17 22.98
N ARG A 530 9.57 1.72 23.59
CA ARG A 530 10.72 2.25 22.86
C ARG A 530 11.47 1.17 22.10
N LEU A 531 11.74 0.03 22.73
CA LEU A 531 12.37 -1.11 22.08
C LEU A 531 11.54 -1.62 20.90
N GLN A 532 10.21 -1.71 21.06
CA GLN A 532 9.33 -2.13 19.98
C GLN A 532 9.32 -1.12 18.82
N ASN A 533 9.52 0.18 19.07
CA ASN A 533 9.53 1.26 18.07
C ASN A 533 10.94 1.71 17.64
N ALA A 534 11.98 0.88 17.88
CA ALA A 534 13.39 1.18 17.57
C ALA A 534 13.89 2.53 18.11
N GLN A 535 13.32 2.97 19.22
CA GLN A 535 13.72 4.20 19.91
C GLN A 535 14.78 3.89 20.99
N PRO A 536 15.70 4.82 21.27
CA PRO A 536 16.63 4.68 22.37
C PRO A 536 15.90 4.50 23.71
N ILE A 537 16.35 3.55 24.53
CA ILE A 537 15.78 3.31 25.87
C ILE A 537 15.81 4.58 26.71
N ASN A 538 16.87 5.38 26.61
CA ASN A 538 17.01 6.67 27.27
C ASN A 538 16.83 7.81 26.27
N THR A 539 15.75 8.57 26.43
CA THR A 539 15.59 9.89 25.80
C THR A 539 15.89 10.97 26.81
N SER A 540 16.43 12.11 26.35
CA SER A 540 16.60 13.29 27.19
C SER A 540 15.25 13.86 27.61
N VAL A 541 15.08 14.11 28.92
CA VAL A 541 13.81 14.56 29.52
C VAL A 541 14.02 15.86 30.28
N ALA A 542 13.34 16.92 29.84
CA ALA A 542 13.15 18.13 30.63
C ALA A 542 11.93 17.97 31.55
N VAL A 543 11.80 18.85 32.55
CA VAL A 543 10.65 18.85 33.46
C VAL A 543 10.05 20.24 33.55
N VAL A 544 8.77 20.36 33.21
CA VAL A 544 7.98 21.58 33.32
C VAL A 544 7.44 21.69 34.75
N VAL A 545 7.64 22.86 35.37
CA VAL A 545 7.03 23.23 36.66
C VAL A 545 6.11 24.41 36.41
N GLN A 546 4.80 24.19 36.53
CA GLN A 546 3.76 25.14 36.14
C GLN A 546 2.76 25.36 37.28
N GLU A 547 2.31 26.59 37.49
CA GLU A 547 1.29 26.92 38.49
C GLU A 547 -0.05 26.18 38.23
N MET A 548 -0.67 25.65 39.29
CA MET A 548 -1.97 24.96 39.17
C MET A 548 -3.14 25.95 39.10
N VAL A 549 -4.03 25.75 38.13
CA VAL A 549 -5.34 26.41 38.06
C VAL A 549 -6.38 25.53 38.73
N VAL A 550 -6.70 25.80 40.00
CA VAL A 550 -7.64 25.00 40.81
C VAL A 550 -9.02 25.67 40.89
N GLY A 551 -10.07 24.88 40.64
CA GLY A 551 -11.48 25.29 40.68
C GLY A 551 -11.97 25.86 39.35
N GLY A 552 -13.14 25.41 38.88
CA GLY A 552 -13.72 25.80 37.59
C GLY A 552 -14.07 24.60 36.71
N MET A 553 -13.97 24.78 35.40
CA MET A 553 -14.14 23.72 34.40
C MET A 553 -12.85 23.56 33.61
N ALA A 554 -12.50 22.34 33.24
CA ALA A 554 -11.33 22.04 32.43
C ALA A 554 -11.70 21.09 31.30
N GLY A 555 -10.88 21.06 30.27
CA GLY A 555 -11.19 20.25 29.12
C GLY A 555 -10.16 20.37 28.02
N VAL A 556 -10.58 19.93 26.84
CA VAL A 556 -9.78 19.97 25.64
C VAL A 556 -10.59 20.49 24.46
N LEU A 557 -9.96 21.31 23.63
CA LEU A 557 -10.44 21.73 22.33
C LEU A 557 -9.65 21.02 21.23
N PHE A 558 -10.37 20.45 20.28
CA PHE A 558 -9.83 20.09 18.98
C PHE A 558 -10.31 21.10 17.92
N THR A 559 -9.38 21.66 17.17
CA THR A 559 -9.69 22.63 16.11
C THR A 559 -10.14 21.99 14.80
N THR A 560 -10.16 20.66 14.76
CA THR A 560 -10.70 19.80 13.70
C THR A 560 -11.33 18.58 14.37
N ASP A 561 -12.44 18.07 13.85
CA ASP A 561 -13.09 16.86 14.39
C ASP A 561 -12.09 15.68 14.41
N PRO A 562 -11.73 15.14 15.59
CA PRO A 562 -10.68 14.13 15.71
C PRO A 562 -11.15 12.70 15.35
N VAL A 563 -12.43 12.51 15.06
CA VAL A 563 -13.03 11.23 14.63
C VAL A 563 -13.27 11.24 13.13
N LYS A 564 -14.03 12.23 12.65
CA LYS A 564 -14.40 12.34 11.22
C LYS A 564 -13.32 13.02 10.38
N GLY A 565 -12.43 13.76 11.02
CA GLY A 565 -11.45 14.60 10.33
C GLY A 565 -12.08 15.79 9.59
N ASP A 566 -13.28 16.21 9.98
CA ASP A 566 -13.98 17.36 9.39
C ASP A 566 -13.31 18.67 9.85
N PRO A 567 -12.59 19.39 8.95
CA PRO A 567 -11.88 20.61 9.31
C PRO A 567 -12.83 21.76 9.64
N ASN A 568 -14.12 21.65 9.31
CA ASN A 568 -15.10 22.70 9.59
C ASN A 568 -15.68 22.65 11.00
N ARG A 569 -15.40 21.58 11.74
CA ARG A 569 -15.90 21.36 13.11
C ARG A 569 -14.78 21.51 14.12
N LEU A 570 -15.03 22.33 15.12
CA LEU A 570 -14.27 22.38 16.37
C LEU A 570 -15.05 21.59 17.41
N VAL A 571 -14.36 20.73 18.15
CA VAL A 571 -14.95 19.86 19.17
C VAL A 571 -14.34 20.20 20.52
N ILE A 572 -15.18 20.61 21.47
CA ILE A 572 -14.77 20.90 22.85
C ILE A 572 -15.33 19.81 23.75
N ASN A 573 -14.44 19.12 24.48
CA ASN A 573 -14.81 18.20 25.54
C ASN A 573 -14.51 18.85 26.89
N VAL A 574 -15.51 18.98 27.76
CA VAL A 574 -15.38 19.71 29.02
C VAL A 574 -15.92 18.91 30.20
N VAL A 575 -15.25 19.03 31.35
CA VAL A 575 -15.63 18.42 32.63
C VAL A 575 -15.59 19.46 33.76
N GLU A 576 -16.34 19.23 34.83
CA GLU A 576 -16.21 20.00 36.08
C GLU A 576 -14.99 19.54 36.86
N GLY A 577 -14.21 20.49 37.40
CA GLY A 577 -12.99 20.17 38.16
C GLY A 577 -11.74 20.08 37.29
N LEU A 578 -10.79 19.21 37.67
CA LEU A 578 -9.49 19.08 37.01
C LEU A 578 -9.59 18.27 35.72
N GLY A 579 -8.83 18.67 34.69
CA GLY A 579 -8.79 18.00 33.39
C GLY A 579 -8.22 16.58 33.42
N GLU A 580 -7.55 16.17 34.50
CA GLU A 580 -6.97 14.83 34.66
C GLU A 580 -8.03 13.72 34.56
N ALA A 581 -9.24 13.96 35.09
CA ALA A 581 -10.34 12.98 35.01
C ALA A 581 -10.78 12.71 33.56
N LEU A 582 -10.59 13.67 32.65
CA LEU A 582 -10.86 13.53 31.23
C LEU A 582 -9.72 12.77 30.52
N VAL A 583 -8.47 13.14 30.77
CA VAL A 583 -7.29 12.53 30.14
C VAL A 583 -7.11 11.07 30.56
N SER A 584 -7.32 10.77 31.84
CA SER A 584 -7.29 9.42 32.40
C SER A 584 -8.52 8.56 32.06
N GLY A 585 -9.53 9.14 31.37
CA GLY A 585 -10.75 8.43 30.97
C GLY A 585 -11.66 8.02 32.12
N GLN A 586 -11.57 8.68 33.27
CA GLN A 586 -12.36 8.38 34.47
C GLN A 586 -13.71 9.12 34.52
N ALA A 587 -13.93 10.11 33.65
CA ALA A 587 -15.18 10.85 33.52
C ALA A 587 -15.61 10.99 32.05
N THR A 588 -16.92 10.99 31.82
CA THR A 588 -17.52 11.28 30.51
C THR A 588 -17.68 12.80 30.35
N PRO A 589 -17.07 13.44 29.35
CA PRO A 589 -17.19 14.88 29.13
C PRO A 589 -18.53 15.29 28.52
N ASP A 590 -18.92 16.55 28.73
CA ASP A 590 -19.87 17.22 27.84
C ASP A 590 -19.16 17.59 26.52
N GLU A 591 -19.75 17.23 25.39
CA GLU A 591 -19.22 17.54 24.05
C GLU A 591 -19.95 18.74 23.43
N ILE A 592 -19.21 19.74 22.96
CA ILE A 592 -19.73 20.92 22.27
C ILE A 592 -19.10 21.00 20.88
N VAL A 593 -19.93 21.07 19.84
CA VAL A 593 -19.46 21.19 18.46
C VAL A 593 -19.74 22.59 17.93
N LEU A 594 -18.71 23.24 17.40
CA LEU A 594 -18.78 24.56 16.77
C LEU A 594 -18.32 24.48 15.32
N THR A 595 -18.85 25.36 14.47
CA THR A 595 -18.30 25.61 13.13
C THR A 595 -17.08 26.53 13.21
N ARG A 596 -16.24 26.57 12.16
CA ARG A 596 -15.15 27.57 12.04
C ARG A 596 -15.63 29.03 12.03
N LYS A 597 -16.92 29.28 11.72
CA LYS A 597 -17.56 30.60 11.85
C LYS A 597 -18.04 30.89 13.28
N LEU A 598 -17.61 30.08 14.26
CA LEU A 598 -17.93 30.21 15.68
C LEU A 598 -19.42 30.05 16.03
N LYS A 599 -20.18 29.37 15.17
CA LYS A 599 -21.58 28.99 15.46
C LYS A 599 -21.61 27.64 16.16
N ILE A 600 -22.25 27.56 17.33
CA ILE A 600 -22.51 26.30 18.05
C ILE A 600 -23.54 25.47 17.25
N VAL A 601 -23.18 24.23 16.96
CA VAL A 601 -23.97 23.25 16.21
C VAL A 601 -24.71 22.32 17.17
N SER A 602 -24.00 21.81 18.17
CA SER A 602 -24.54 20.94 19.21
C SER A 602 -23.91 21.24 20.56
N LYS A 603 -24.71 21.12 21.61
CA LYS A 603 -24.33 21.26 23.02
C LYS A 603 -25.39 20.56 23.89
N PRO A 604 -25.01 19.68 24.83
CA PRO A 604 -25.94 19.10 25.78
C PRO A 604 -26.66 20.17 26.60
N SER A 605 -27.97 20.01 26.81
CA SER A 605 -28.76 20.97 27.62
C SER A 605 -28.31 21.03 29.08
N THR A 606 -27.64 19.98 29.57
CA THR A 606 -27.07 19.87 30.91
C THR A 606 -25.70 20.53 31.05
N CYS A 607 -25.05 20.90 29.93
CA CYS A 607 -23.69 21.41 29.94
C CYS A 607 -23.59 22.81 30.55
N LYS A 608 -22.82 22.93 31.64
CA LYS A 608 -22.64 24.19 32.38
C LYS A 608 -21.61 25.14 31.76
N PHE A 609 -20.85 24.69 30.76
CA PHE A 609 -19.86 25.54 30.09
C PHE A 609 -20.56 26.59 29.24
N SER A 610 -20.26 27.89 29.44
CA SER A 610 -21.00 28.97 28.78
C SER A 610 -20.70 29.06 27.27
N ASP A 611 -21.69 29.53 26.49
CA ASP A 611 -21.51 29.72 25.03
C ASP A 611 -20.41 30.75 24.73
N ALA A 612 -20.30 31.78 25.57
CA ALA A 612 -19.24 32.79 25.46
C ALA A 612 -17.85 32.18 25.65
N ASN A 613 -17.68 31.29 26.64
CA ASN A 613 -16.42 30.60 26.89
C ASN A 613 -16.09 29.61 25.75
N ALA A 614 -17.09 28.90 25.21
CA ALA A 614 -16.92 28.04 24.04
C ALA A 614 -16.45 28.81 22.80
N ILE A 615 -17.04 29.97 22.53
CA ILE A 615 -16.66 30.83 21.39
C ILE A 615 -15.26 31.42 21.60
N ALA A 616 -14.94 31.89 22.81
CA ALA A 616 -13.61 32.44 23.14
C ALA A 616 -12.50 31.40 22.98
N LEU A 617 -12.73 30.18 23.49
CA LEU A 617 -11.82 29.05 23.34
C LEU A 617 -11.65 28.64 21.87
N ALA A 618 -12.75 28.53 21.12
CA ALA A 618 -12.70 28.23 19.68
C ALA A 618 -11.89 29.27 18.89
N LYS A 619 -12.06 30.56 19.20
CA LYS A 619 -11.29 31.67 18.61
C LYS A 619 -9.80 31.54 18.92
N ALA A 620 -9.44 31.21 20.16
CA ALA A 620 -8.05 30.98 20.57
C ALA A 620 -7.44 29.77 19.83
N GLY A 621 -8.15 28.65 19.75
CA GLY A 621 -7.69 27.46 19.02
C GLY A 621 -7.42 27.74 17.53
N LEU A 622 -8.30 28.47 16.85
CA LEU A 622 -8.07 28.89 15.46
C LEU A 622 -6.84 29.80 15.32
N ALA A 623 -6.53 30.63 16.31
CA ALA A 623 -5.29 31.40 16.34
C ALA A 623 -4.06 30.49 16.53
N PHE A 624 -4.16 29.45 17.37
CA PHE A 624 -3.09 28.47 17.57
C PHE A 624 -2.82 27.67 16.30
N GLU A 625 -3.84 27.27 15.51
CA GLU A 625 -3.59 26.64 14.21
C GLU A 625 -2.72 27.51 13.30
N ASN A 626 -2.93 28.82 13.31
CA ASN A 626 -2.14 29.76 12.51
C ASN A 626 -0.70 29.87 13.03
N THR A 627 -0.49 29.88 14.35
CA THR A 627 0.84 30.00 14.95
C THR A 627 1.66 28.71 14.85
N PHE A 628 1.03 27.56 15.09
CA PHE A 628 1.69 26.25 15.12
C PHE A 628 1.65 25.51 13.76
N GLY A 629 0.94 26.05 12.77
CA GLY A 629 1.01 25.60 11.38
C GLY A 629 0.12 24.42 11.02
N GLY A 630 -0.82 24.02 11.89
CA GLY A 630 -1.76 22.92 11.65
C GLY A 630 -2.78 22.73 12.77
N PRO A 631 -3.73 21.80 12.63
CA PRO A 631 -4.77 21.53 13.64
C PRO A 631 -4.19 21.25 15.03
N GLN A 632 -4.81 21.82 16.06
CA GLN A 632 -4.34 21.79 17.44
C GLN A 632 -5.29 21.01 18.36
N ASP A 633 -4.68 20.26 19.26
CA ASP A 633 -5.24 19.68 20.48
C ASP A 633 -4.80 20.59 21.64
N VAL A 634 -5.76 21.23 22.30
CA VAL A 634 -5.54 22.33 23.26
C VAL A 634 -6.16 21.96 24.60
N GLU A 635 -5.33 21.77 25.63
CA GLU A 635 -5.78 21.62 27.02
C GLU A 635 -6.04 22.99 27.65
N PHE A 636 -7.19 23.15 28.29
CA PHE A 636 -7.60 24.42 28.88
C PHE A 636 -8.25 24.26 30.26
N ALA A 637 -8.27 25.36 31.01
CA ALA A 637 -9.11 25.54 32.18
C ALA A 637 -9.82 26.90 32.11
N VAL A 638 -11.03 26.98 32.66
CA VAL A 638 -11.77 28.22 32.85
C VAL A 638 -12.09 28.38 34.31
N LYS A 639 -11.64 29.50 34.87
CA LYS A 639 -11.89 29.89 36.26
C LYS A 639 -12.26 31.37 36.31
N ASP A 640 -13.34 31.70 37.01
CA ASP A 640 -13.83 33.08 37.15
C ASP A 640 -13.95 33.81 35.79
N ASP A 641 -14.47 33.11 34.78
CA ASP A 641 -14.59 33.55 33.37
C ASP A 641 -13.27 33.96 32.69
N LYS A 642 -12.13 33.54 33.24
CA LYS A 642 -10.81 33.66 32.61
C LYS A 642 -10.40 32.33 31.99
N LEU A 643 -9.97 32.40 30.73
CA LEU A 643 -9.46 31.26 29.98
C LEU A 643 -7.96 31.08 30.21
N TYR A 644 -7.59 29.90 30.70
CA TYR A 644 -6.22 29.46 30.87
C TYR A 644 -5.90 28.35 29.87
N ILE A 645 -4.79 28.47 29.15
CA ILE A 645 -4.28 27.43 28.25
C ILE A 645 -3.15 26.70 28.97
N LEU A 646 -3.36 25.39 29.17
CA LEU A 646 -2.48 24.54 29.93
C LEU A 646 -1.47 23.81 29.04
N GLN A 647 -1.84 23.52 27.79
CA GLN A 647 -0.99 22.88 26.79
C GLN A 647 -1.59 23.07 25.40
N THR A 648 -0.74 23.06 24.37
CA THR A 648 -1.16 22.90 22.96
C THR A 648 -0.20 21.94 22.26
N ARG A 649 -0.74 21.14 21.34
CA ARG A 649 0.03 20.23 20.49
C ARG A 649 -0.69 19.98 19.15
N CYS A 650 0.05 19.51 18.15
CA CYS A 650 -0.55 19.16 16.85
C CYS A 650 -1.42 17.91 16.96
N ILE A 651 -2.56 17.88 16.25
CA ILE A 651 -3.36 16.66 16.10
C ILE A 651 -2.64 15.72 15.11
N THR A 652 -1.95 14.71 15.61
CA THR A 652 -1.14 13.78 14.80
C THR A 652 -1.96 12.78 13.99
N ASN A 653 -3.22 12.55 14.37
CA ASN A 653 -4.00 11.42 13.84
C ASN A 653 -4.81 11.73 12.59
N LEU A 654 -4.99 13.01 12.24
CA LEU A 654 -5.74 13.39 11.04
C LEU A 654 -5.04 12.84 9.78
N ASP A 655 -3.72 12.92 9.75
CA ASP A 655 -2.93 12.51 8.59
C ASP A 655 -2.53 11.02 8.62
N LEU A 656 -3.05 10.21 9.56
CA LEU A 656 -2.81 8.78 9.55
C LEU A 656 -3.45 8.12 8.33
N GLU A 657 -2.85 7.03 7.91
CA GLU A 657 -3.39 6.16 6.87
C GLU A 657 -4.57 5.36 7.40
N THR A 658 -5.53 5.08 6.54
CA THR A 658 -6.69 4.25 6.83
C THR A 658 -6.42 2.80 6.45
N ASP A 659 -7.22 1.86 6.97
CA ASP A 659 -7.09 0.44 6.59
C ASP A 659 -7.30 0.24 5.09
N TRP A 660 -8.21 1.02 4.48
CA TRP A 660 -8.41 1.02 3.04
C TRP A 660 -7.13 1.41 2.30
N GLU A 661 -6.38 2.41 2.77
CA GLU A 661 -5.13 2.82 2.15
C GLU A 661 -4.06 1.72 2.22
N PHE A 662 -3.92 1.04 3.35
CA PHE A 662 -3.02 -0.12 3.49
C PHE A 662 -3.46 -1.30 2.63
N GLU A 663 -4.76 -1.55 2.51
CA GLU A 663 -5.27 -2.65 1.69
C GLU A 663 -4.93 -2.46 0.21
N HIS A 664 -4.91 -1.22 -0.29
CA HIS A 664 -4.73 -0.89 -1.70
C HIS A 664 -3.35 -0.29 -2.04
N GLU A 665 -2.43 -0.23 -1.07
CA GLU A 665 -1.16 0.46 -1.28
C GLU A 665 -0.35 -0.18 -2.43
N PHE A 666 -0.40 -1.50 -2.60
CA PHE A 666 0.33 -2.22 -3.66
C PHE A 666 -0.54 -2.54 -4.88
N ASP A 667 -1.74 -1.97 -4.98
CA ASP A 667 -2.62 -2.27 -6.11
C ASP A 667 -2.05 -1.71 -7.41
N ASN A 668 -1.96 -2.58 -8.42
CA ASN A 668 -1.83 -2.16 -9.80
C ASN A 668 -3.26 -1.94 -10.30
N ALA A 669 -3.55 -0.77 -10.82
CA ALA A 669 -4.87 -0.56 -11.36
C ALA A 669 -4.98 -1.08 -12.80
N THR A 670 -6.20 -1.42 -13.18
CA THR A 670 -6.50 -2.01 -14.48
C THR A 670 -6.36 -0.98 -15.59
N ILE A 671 -5.88 -1.41 -16.76
CA ILE A 671 -5.72 -0.51 -17.91
C ILE A 671 -7.12 -0.09 -18.41
N ALA A 672 -8.08 -1.00 -18.34
CA ALA A 672 -9.49 -0.76 -18.63
C ALA A 672 -10.41 -1.55 -17.69
N ASP A 673 -11.62 -1.05 -17.43
CA ASP A 673 -12.65 -1.72 -16.63
C ASP A 673 -13.12 -3.04 -17.26
N SER A 674 -12.82 -3.24 -18.55
CA SER A 674 -13.07 -4.49 -19.28
C SER A 674 -11.91 -5.48 -19.24
N ASP A 675 -10.81 -5.17 -18.54
CA ASP A 675 -9.67 -6.07 -18.42
C ASP A 675 -10.09 -7.36 -17.70
N ILE A 676 -9.60 -8.48 -18.21
CA ILE A 676 -9.93 -9.79 -17.68
C ILE A 676 -8.74 -10.30 -16.89
N LEU A 677 -8.93 -10.43 -15.59
CA LEU A 677 -7.91 -10.84 -14.64
C LEU A 677 -8.25 -12.20 -14.06
N SER A 678 -7.25 -13.03 -13.81
CA SER A 678 -7.48 -14.41 -13.40
C SER A 678 -6.53 -14.87 -12.31
N THR A 679 -7.06 -15.64 -11.36
CA THR A 679 -6.27 -16.40 -10.38
C THR A 679 -5.94 -17.80 -10.89
N ALA A 680 -6.34 -18.18 -12.11
CA ALA A 680 -5.94 -19.47 -12.69
C ALA A 680 -4.41 -19.60 -12.71
N ASN A 681 -3.91 -20.78 -12.34
CA ASN A 681 -2.48 -21.08 -12.15
C ASN A 681 -1.84 -20.32 -10.96
N VAL A 682 -1.85 -18.98 -10.95
CA VAL A 682 -1.26 -18.18 -9.86
C VAL A 682 -1.87 -18.48 -8.50
N GLY A 683 -3.18 -18.67 -8.42
CA GLY A 683 -3.87 -19.02 -7.17
C GLY A 683 -3.51 -20.41 -6.63
N GLU A 684 -2.87 -21.27 -7.42
CA GLU A 684 -2.30 -22.55 -6.97
C GLU A 684 -0.88 -22.37 -6.43
N VAL A 685 -0.04 -21.63 -7.15
CA VAL A 685 1.41 -21.53 -6.86
C VAL A 685 1.79 -20.35 -5.95
N ILE A 686 0.96 -19.31 -5.90
CA ILE A 686 1.02 -18.14 -5.01
C ILE A 686 -0.39 -17.95 -4.41
N PRO A 687 -0.83 -18.86 -3.52
CA PRO A 687 -2.22 -18.90 -3.03
C PRO A 687 -2.52 -17.88 -1.92
N ALA A 688 -1.49 -17.29 -1.29
CA ALA A 688 -1.61 -16.33 -0.20
C ALA A 688 -1.38 -14.89 -0.68
N PRO A 689 -1.87 -13.87 0.05
CA PRO A 689 -1.47 -12.49 -0.20
C PRO A 689 0.06 -12.34 -0.07
N MET A 690 0.65 -11.51 -0.91
CA MET A 690 2.08 -11.22 -0.95
C MET A 690 2.44 -10.16 0.08
N THR A 691 3.49 -10.39 0.85
CA THR A 691 4.00 -9.39 1.78
C THR A 691 4.66 -8.22 1.02
N PRO A 692 4.76 -7.02 1.62
CA PRO A 692 5.47 -5.87 1.04
C PRO A 692 6.87 -6.20 0.51
N LEU A 693 7.64 -7.00 1.26
CA LEU A 693 8.98 -7.42 0.81
C LEU A 693 8.87 -8.23 -0.48
N GLU A 694 7.97 -9.21 -0.54
CA GLU A 694 7.74 -10.07 -1.71
C GLU A 694 7.32 -9.25 -2.94
N VAL A 695 6.46 -8.24 -2.77
CA VAL A 695 6.11 -7.31 -3.84
C VAL A 695 7.35 -6.58 -4.36
N SER A 696 8.19 -6.06 -3.46
CA SER A 696 9.38 -5.29 -3.83
C SER A 696 10.49 -6.14 -4.48
N VAL A 697 10.68 -7.39 -4.04
CA VAL A 697 11.83 -8.21 -4.48
C VAL A 697 11.51 -9.33 -5.45
N LEU A 698 10.25 -9.80 -5.52
CA LEU A 698 9.89 -11.03 -6.26
C LEU A 698 8.90 -10.79 -7.41
N VAL A 699 7.80 -10.06 -7.19
CA VAL A 699 6.73 -9.93 -8.22
C VAL A 699 7.24 -9.28 -9.51
N LYS A 700 8.04 -8.21 -9.37
CA LYS A 700 8.64 -7.52 -10.52
C LYS A 700 9.49 -8.46 -11.40
N LEU A 701 10.10 -9.49 -10.81
CA LEU A 701 10.90 -10.47 -11.55
C LEU A 701 10.02 -11.37 -12.42
N TYR A 702 8.87 -11.81 -11.90
CA TYR A 702 7.88 -12.60 -12.65
C TYR A 702 7.30 -11.81 -13.83
N ASP A 703 6.86 -10.58 -13.58
CA ASP A 703 6.28 -9.74 -14.62
C ASP A 703 7.29 -9.42 -15.73
N ARG A 704 8.53 -9.07 -15.38
CA ARG A 704 9.61 -8.83 -16.35
C ARG A 704 9.89 -10.06 -17.22
N ALA A 705 9.96 -11.25 -16.63
CA ALA A 705 10.19 -12.49 -17.36
C ALA A 705 9.04 -12.83 -18.33
N VAL A 706 7.79 -12.68 -17.87
CA VAL A 706 6.62 -12.97 -18.72
C VAL A 706 6.45 -11.93 -19.82
N ASN A 707 6.68 -10.65 -19.53
CA ASN A 707 6.64 -9.59 -20.55
C ASN A 707 7.68 -9.81 -21.66
N ALA A 708 8.90 -10.22 -21.28
CA ALA A 708 9.94 -10.57 -22.25
C ALA A 708 9.50 -11.73 -23.17
N ALA A 709 8.79 -12.72 -22.62
CA ALA A 709 8.23 -13.83 -23.38
C ALA A 709 7.07 -13.41 -24.29
N VAL A 710 6.09 -12.65 -23.77
CA VAL A 710 4.94 -12.15 -24.54
C VAL A 710 5.40 -11.25 -25.69
N ALA A 711 6.42 -10.41 -25.48
CA ALA A 711 6.98 -9.55 -26.51
C ALA A 711 7.60 -10.35 -27.67
N GLN A 712 8.24 -11.49 -27.40
CA GLN A 712 8.82 -12.35 -28.44
C GLN A 712 7.75 -12.99 -29.34
N ILE A 713 6.57 -13.28 -28.79
CA ILE A 713 5.45 -13.90 -29.51
C ILE A 713 4.60 -12.85 -30.23
N SER A 714 4.38 -11.70 -29.60
CA SER A 714 3.27 -10.79 -29.91
C SER A 714 3.69 -9.44 -30.50
N ASN A 715 4.99 -9.10 -30.62
CA ASN A 715 5.47 -7.78 -31.06
C ASN A 715 5.97 -7.78 -32.52
N PRO A 716 5.17 -7.34 -33.51
CA PRO A 716 5.54 -7.41 -34.93
C PRO A 716 6.21 -6.12 -35.46
N ILE A 717 6.32 -5.07 -34.65
CA ILE A 717 6.66 -3.70 -35.10
C ILE A 717 8.14 -3.35 -34.81
N GLY A 718 8.91 -4.21 -34.15
CA GLY A 718 10.34 -3.96 -33.91
C GLY A 718 10.61 -2.78 -32.94
N LEU A 719 9.59 -2.31 -32.21
CA LEU A 719 9.78 -1.40 -31.08
C LEU A 719 10.64 -2.13 -30.04
N LYS A 720 11.76 -1.52 -29.64
CA LYS A 720 12.70 -2.13 -28.69
C LYS A 720 11.97 -2.44 -27.36
N PRO A 721 12.22 -3.60 -26.72
CA PRO A 721 11.56 -4.01 -25.47
C PRO A 721 12.01 -3.25 -24.21
N PHE A 722 12.53 -2.03 -24.33
CA PHE A 722 12.96 -1.28 -23.15
C PHE A 722 11.74 -0.75 -22.40
N GLU A 723 11.74 -1.00 -21.09
CA GLU A 723 10.90 -0.36 -20.07
C GLU A 723 9.39 -0.51 -20.39
N ARG A 724 8.79 -1.64 -20.00
CA ARG A 724 7.33 -1.82 -19.95
C ARG A 724 6.92 -2.20 -18.53
N VAL A 725 6.10 -1.35 -17.91
CA VAL A 725 5.37 -1.58 -16.65
C VAL A 725 4.34 -2.71 -16.76
N GLU A 726 4.37 -3.64 -15.81
CA GLU A 726 3.27 -4.49 -15.29
C GLU A 726 2.09 -4.78 -16.24
N ILE A 727 2.34 -5.66 -17.21
CA ILE A 727 1.35 -6.07 -18.21
C ILE A 727 0.81 -7.47 -17.92
N ALA A 728 1.63 -8.38 -17.40
CA ALA A 728 1.29 -9.80 -17.27
C ALA A 728 0.68 -10.13 -15.91
N PHE A 729 1.25 -9.57 -14.84
CA PHE A 729 0.72 -9.74 -13.48
C PHE A 729 0.20 -8.41 -12.94
N GLN A 730 -0.92 -8.50 -12.24
CA GLN A 730 -1.50 -7.39 -11.49
C GLN A 730 -1.70 -7.79 -10.05
N ILE A 731 -1.39 -6.89 -9.14
CA ILE A 731 -1.63 -7.00 -7.72
C ILE A 731 -2.92 -6.25 -7.41
N ALA A 732 -3.86 -6.91 -6.74
CA ALA A 732 -5.01 -6.26 -6.13
C ALA A 732 -5.20 -6.81 -4.72
N ARG A 733 -5.24 -5.91 -3.74
CA ARG A 733 -5.23 -6.18 -2.29
C ARG A 733 -4.18 -7.22 -1.90
N GLN A 734 -2.95 -6.99 -2.35
CA GLN A 734 -1.78 -7.86 -2.16
C GLN A 734 -1.90 -9.26 -2.80
N ARG A 735 -2.94 -9.56 -3.58
CA ARG A 735 -3.02 -10.82 -4.34
C ARG A 735 -2.61 -10.63 -5.79
N VAL A 736 -1.95 -11.64 -6.33
CA VAL A 736 -1.48 -11.63 -7.72
C VAL A 736 -2.53 -12.24 -8.65
N PHE A 737 -2.78 -11.57 -9.76
CA PHE A 737 -3.67 -11.96 -10.83
C PHE A 737 -2.92 -11.94 -12.16
N ILE A 738 -3.25 -12.85 -13.07
CA ILE A 738 -2.78 -12.82 -14.45
C ILE A 738 -3.71 -11.94 -15.28
N ASN A 739 -3.16 -10.97 -16.02
CA ASN A 739 -3.92 -10.18 -16.97
C ASN A 739 -4.12 -10.96 -18.29
N LEU A 740 -5.25 -11.62 -18.41
CA LEU A 740 -5.61 -12.43 -19.56
C LEU A 740 -5.89 -11.60 -20.82
N THR A 741 -6.31 -10.35 -20.65
CA THR A 741 -6.54 -9.45 -21.80
C THR A 741 -5.23 -9.15 -22.51
N GLU A 742 -4.21 -8.83 -21.72
CA GLU A 742 -2.90 -8.49 -22.25
C GLU A 742 -2.09 -9.72 -22.68
N MET A 743 -2.20 -10.85 -21.97
CA MET A 743 -1.43 -12.05 -22.30
C MET A 743 -2.05 -12.88 -23.44
N TYR A 744 -3.37 -12.99 -23.51
CA TYR A 744 -4.06 -13.91 -24.45
C TYR A 744 -4.85 -13.15 -25.51
N LEU A 745 -5.63 -12.13 -25.13
CA LEU A 745 -6.51 -11.43 -26.08
C LEU A 745 -5.78 -10.52 -27.07
N ARG A 746 -4.48 -10.24 -26.87
CA ARG A 746 -3.63 -9.68 -27.93
C ARG A 746 -3.64 -10.53 -29.21
N ASN A 747 -3.84 -11.84 -29.06
CA ASN A 747 -4.03 -12.78 -30.15
C ASN A 747 -5.44 -13.38 -30.12
N TRP A 748 -6.46 -12.52 -29.92
CA TRP A 748 -7.87 -12.91 -29.89
C TRP A 748 -8.33 -13.82 -31.05
N PRO A 749 -7.80 -13.74 -32.30
CA PRO A 749 -8.26 -14.65 -33.35
C PRO A 749 -7.93 -16.12 -33.04
N VAL A 750 -6.80 -16.38 -32.38
CA VAL A 750 -6.44 -17.75 -31.96
C VAL A 750 -7.33 -18.21 -30.83
N VAL A 751 -7.57 -17.35 -29.83
CA VAL A 751 -8.44 -17.66 -28.69
C VAL A 751 -9.88 -17.94 -29.13
N GLU A 752 -10.39 -17.21 -30.13
CA GLU A 752 -11.74 -17.44 -30.69
C GLU A 752 -11.90 -18.83 -31.34
N LYS A 753 -10.82 -19.33 -31.97
CA LYS A 753 -10.85 -20.51 -32.84
C LYS A 753 -10.37 -21.79 -32.15
N ASP A 754 -9.57 -21.65 -31.11
CA ASP A 754 -8.93 -22.76 -30.43
C ASP A 754 -8.94 -22.55 -28.91
N PRO A 755 -9.69 -23.37 -28.14
CA PRO A 755 -9.76 -23.21 -26.68
C PRO A 755 -8.56 -23.82 -25.95
N VAL A 756 -7.62 -24.45 -26.64
CA VAL A 756 -6.46 -25.10 -26.02
C VAL A 756 -5.67 -24.17 -25.07
N PRO A 757 -5.38 -22.90 -25.42
CA PRO A 757 -4.67 -21.98 -24.52
C PRO A 757 -5.42 -21.74 -23.20
N GLU A 758 -6.75 -21.76 -23.21
CA GLU A 758 -7.60 -21.62 -22.02
C GLU A 758 -7.53 -22.86 -21.13
N TYR A 759 -7.64 -24.05 -21.73
CA TYR A 759 -7.51 -25.32 -21.00
C TYR A 759 -6.11 -25.49 -20.41
N SER A 760 -5.07 -25.06 -21.13
CA SER A 760 -3.69 -25.08 -20.62
C SER A 760 -3.47 -24.13 -19.43
N LEU A 761 -4.29 -23.09 -19.30
CA LEU A 761 -4.18 -22.09 -18.24
C LEU A 761 -5.06 -22.43 -17.03
N ALA A 762 -6.33 -22.75 -17.27
CA ALA A 762 -7.37 -22.84 -16.26
C ALA A 762 -8.07 -24.21 -16.21
N GLY A 763 -7.66 -25.17 -17.05
CA GLY A 763 -8.30 -26.48 -17.17
C GLY A 763 -9.70 -26.46 -17.76
N ARG A 764 -10.20 -25.29 -18.19
CA ARG A 764 -11.54 -25.06 -18.75
C ARG A 764 -11.54 -23.82 -19.65
N LYS A 765 -12.61 -23.65 -20.44
CA LYS A 765 -12.90 -22.37 -21.11
C LYS A 765 -13.16 -21.27 -20.08
N VAL A 766 -12.55 -20.11 -20.28
CA VAL A 766 -12.62 -18.92 -19.40
C VAL A 766 -13.09 -17.67 -20.16
N PHE A 767 -12.85 -17.57 -21.46
CA PHE A 767 -13.30 -16.44 -22.28
C PHE A 767 -14.72 -16.65 -22.80
N THR A 768 -15.49 -15.56 -22.80
CA THR A 768 -16.81 -15.49 -23.43
C THR A 768 -16.68 -14.83 -24.80
N ALA A 769 -17.73 -14.89 -25.63
CA ALA A 769 -17.76 -14.14 -26.89
C ALA A 769 -17.56 -12.63 -26.67
N ALA A 770 -18.16 -12.07 -25.60
CA ALA A 770 -17.99 -10.66 -25.23
C ALA A 770 -16.53 -10.31 -24.87
N HIS A 771 -15.82 -11.23 -24.21
CA HIS A 771 -14.39 -11.08 -23.92
C HIS A 771 -13.55 -11.05 -25.20
N VAL A 772 -13.78 -12.00 -26.11
CA VAL A 772 -13.09 -12.04 -27.41
C VAL A 772 -13.38 -10.78 -28.21
N ASP A 773 -14.62 -10.29 -28.22
CA ASP A 773 -14.99 -9.05 -28.88
C ASP A 773 -14.31 -7.83 -28.24
N SER A 774 -14.15 -7.78 -26.92
CA SER A 774 -13.35 -6.75 -26.25
C SER A 774 -11.88 -6.77 -26.70
N GLY A 775 -11.27 -7.96 -26.71
CA GLY A 775 -9.92 -8.17 -27.24
C GLY A 775 -9.78 -7.73 -28.70
N ARG A 776 -10.76 -8.11 -29.53
CA ARG A 776 -10.89 -7.68 -30.92
C ARG A 776 -10.80 -6.18 -30.96
N ARG A 777 -11.77 -5.46 -30.38
CA ARG A 777 -11.84 -3.99 -30.34
C ARG A 777 -10.55 -3.30 -29.95
N ARG A 778 -9.91 -3.80 -28.91
CA ARG A 778 -8.75 -3.14 -28.32
C ARG A 778 -7.52 -3.25 -29.21
N PHE A 779 -7.30 -4.43 -29.79
CA PHE A 779 -6.02 -4.73 -30.46
C PHE A 779 -6.07 -4.67 -31.99
N GLY A 780 -7.25 -4.60 -32.61
CA GLY A 780 -7.34 -4.59 -34.07
C GLY A 780 -7.34 -5.98 -34.70
N ASN A 781 -7.42 -6.02 -36.02
CA ASN A 781 -7.11 -7.23 -36.77
C ASN A 781 -5.59 -7.36 -36.89
N THR A 782 -5.03 -8.52 -36.53
CA THR A 782 -3.59 -8.80 -36.70
C THR A 782 -3.22 -8.86 -38.19
N HIS A 783 -2.10 -8.24 -38.58
CA HIS A 783 -1.64 -8.28 -39.98
C HIS A 783 -1.15 -9.69 -40.37
N LYS A 784 -1.80 -10.31 -41.36
CA LYS A 784 -1.44 -11.64 -41.96
C LYS A 784 0.04 -11.82 -42.33
N ARG A 785 0.80 -10.74 -42.50
CA ARG A 785 2.22 -10.76 -42.87
C ARG A 785 3.15 -11.29 -41.74
N ASN A 786 2.65 -11.36 -40.51
CA ASN A 786 3.44 -11.71 -39.32
C ASN A 786 3.22 -13.14 -38.80
N ASP A 787 2.19 -13.85 -39.27
CA ASP A 787 1.88 -15.23 -38.85
C ASP A 787 3.03 -16.19 -39.15
N GLY A 788 3.72 -15.99 -40.28
CA GLY A 788 4.88 -16.80 -40.67
C GLY A 788 6.09 -16.61 -39.75
N LYS A 789 6.33 -15.40 -39.24
CA LYS A 789 7.43 -15.11 -38.30
C LYS A 789 7.13 -15.66 -36.90
N SER A 790 5.89 -15.49 -36.43
CA SER A 790 5.45 -16.03 -35.14
C SER A 790 5.52 -17.57 -35.13
N LEU A 791 5.06 -18.22 -36.21
CA LEU A 791 5.22 -19.67 -36.41
C LEU A 791 6.69 -20.08 -36.45
N LEU A 792 7.57 -19.31 -37.12
CA LEU A 792 9.01 -19.57 -37.15
C LEU A 792 9.65 -19.49 -35.76
N SER A 793 9.28 -18.48 -34.96
CA SER A 793 9.72 -18.31 -33.57
C SER A 793 9.22 -19.44 -32.67
N MET A 794 7.95 -19.84 -32.82
CA MET A 794 7.36 -20.99 -32.11
C MET A 794 8.12 -22.28 -32.43
N LEU A 795 8.38 -22.55 -33.71
CA LEU A 795 9.18 -23.70 -34.14
C LEU A 795 10.62 -23.59 -33.59
N LYS A 796 11.23 -22.40 -33.57
CA LYS A 796 12.57 -22.21 -32.99
C LYS A 796 12.62 -22.65 -31.52
N VAL A 797 11.69 -22.17 -30.70
CA VAL A 797 11.56 -22.54 -29.28
C VAL A 797 11.32 -24.05 -29.12
N MET A 798 10.49 -24.64 -29.99
CA MET A 798 10.17 -26.07 -29.94
C MET A 798 11.33 -27.00 -30.31
N PHE A 799 12.22 -26.56 -31.21
CA PHE A 799 13.20 -27.46 -31.84
C PHE A 799 14.66 -27.20 -31.43
N LEU A 800 15.02 -26.03 -30.89
CA LEU A 800 16.42 -25.70 -30.55
C LEU A 800 16.77 -25.68 -29.05
N ASP A 801 15.78 -25.56 -28.16
CA ASP A 801 16.09 -25.04 -26.82
C ASP A 801 15.90 -26.03 -25.65
N SER A 802 15.22 -27.18 -25.84
CA SER A 802 14.79 -28.02 -24.72
C SER A 802 15.92 -28.63 -23.87
N GLU A 803 17.00 -29.13 -24.47
CA GLU A 803 18.13 -29.72 -23.70
C GLU A 803 19.03 -28.66 -23.06
N LYS A 804 19.12 -27.47 -23.67
CA LYS A 804 19.90 -26.36 -23.13
C LYS A 804 19.28 -25.83 -21.83
N TYR A 805 17.96 -25.81 -21.73
CA TYR A 805 17.28 -25.30 -20.54
C TYR A 805 17.62 -26.09 -19.26
N CYS A 806 17.68 -27.42 -19.32
CA CYS A 806 18.12 -28.22 -18.16
C CYS A 806 19.57 -27.88 -17.76
N GLY A 807 20.47 -27.73 -18.74
CA GLY A 807 21.84 -27.30 -18.48
C GLY A 807 21.92 -25.91 -17.85
N TYR A 808 21.08 -24.96 -18.29
CA TYR A 808 20.97 -23.63 -17.68
C TYR A 808 20.45 -23.71 -16.24
N GLY A 809 19.45 -24.55 -15.96
CA GLY A 809 18.95 -24.77 -14.60
C GLY A 809 20.06 -25.19 -13.63
N SER A 810 20.88 -26.17 -14.01
CA SER A 810 22.03 -26.61 -13.19
C SER A 810 23.07 -25.51 -13.00
N GLN A 811 23.34 -24.71 -14.05
CA GLN A 811 24.28 -23.59 -13.95
C GLN A 811 23.76 -22.49 -13.01
N ILE A 812 22.47 -22.18 -13.05
CA ILE A 812 21.84 -21.20 -12.17
C ILE A 812 21.98 -21.64 -10.71
N LEU A 813 21.71 -22.91 -10.40
CA LEU A 813 21.91 -23.46 -9.04
C LEU A 813 23.37 -23.40 -8.59
N ALA A 814 24.33 -23.66 -9.50
CA ALA A 814 25.75 -23.53 -9.18
C ALA A 814 26.14 -22.08 -8.85
N ASN A 815 25.62 -21.10 -9.60
CA ASN A 815 25.85 -19.68 -9.34
C ASN A 815 25.24 -19.25 -8.01
N ILE A 816 24.02 -19.72 -7.68
CA ILE A 816 23.38 -19.44 -6.38
C ILE A 816 24.23 -20.00 -5.24
N ALA A 817 24.73 -21.23 -5.36
CA ALA A 817 25.60 -21.83 -4.35
C ALA A 817 26.93 -21.06 -4.19
N GLU A 818 27.47 -20.48 -5.27
CA GLU A 818 28.64 -19.60 -5.21
C GLU A 818 28.34 -18.30 -4.44
N VAL A 819 27.17 -17.67 -4.69
CA VAL A 819 26.72 -16.48 -3.94
C VAL A 819 26.56 -16.81 -2.46
N GLU A 820 25.91 -17.92 -2.11
CA GLU A 820 25.74 -18.37 -0.72
C GLU A 820 27.10 -18.65 -0.04
N ALA A 821 28.05 -19.28 -0.74
CA ALA A 821 29.39 -19.53 -0.23
C ALA A 821 30.19 -18.24 -0.01
N ASN A 822 30.09 -17.28 -0.93
CA ASN A 822 30.71 -15.96 -0.79
C ASN A 822 30.12 -15.18 0.38
N ALA A 823 28.79 -15.21 0.55
CA ALA A 823 28.10 -14.58 1.68
C ALA A 823 28.54 -15.19 3.02
N ALA A 824 28.68 -16.52 3.10
CA ALA A 824 29.14 -17.20 4.31
C ALA A 824 30.57 -16.82 4.72
N GLY A 825 31.41 -16.38 3.78
CA GLY A 825 32.76 -15.87 4.03
C GLY A 825 32.80 -14.40 4.47
N LYS A 826 31.71 -13.64 4.33
CA LYS A 826 31.61 -12.23 4.72
C LYS A 826 31.16 -12.11 6.19
N LYS A 827 31.38 -10.94 6.80
CA LYS A 827 30.77 -10.61 8.10
C LYS A 827 29.26 -10.48 7.92
N ASP A 828 28.50 -11.01 8.87
CA ASP A 828 27.05 -10.97 8.82
C ASP A 828 26.53 -9.59 9.26
N THR A 829 26.53 -8.64 8.32
CA THR A 829 26.07 -7.26 8.50
C THR A 829 24.89 -6.96 7.57
N VAL A 830 24.17 -5.87 7.84
CA VAL A 830 23.01 -5.44 7.04
C VAL A 830 23.42 -5.20 5.58
N GLU A 831 24.53 -4.50 5.38
CA GLU A 831 25.04 -4.13 4.05
C GLU A 831 25.40 -5.36 3.22
N ASN A 832 26.14 -6.30 3.81
CA ASN A 832 26.54 -7.54 3.12
C ASN A 832 25.34 -8.42 2.78
N GLN A 833 24.30 -8.44 3.63
CA GLN A 833 23.08 -9.19 3.31
C GLN A 833 22.22 -8.52 2.25
N LEU A 834 22.13 -7.18 2.24
CA LEU A 834 21.47 -6.45 1.15
C LEU A 834 22.17 -6.72 -0.19
N GLU A 835 23.51 -6.70 -0.24
CA GLU A 835 24.28 -7.10 -1.42
C GLU A 835 23.94 -8.53 -1.87
N THR A 836 23.88 -9.47 -0.93
CA THR A 836 23.57 -10.88 -1.20
C THR A 836 22.16 -11.05 -1.78
N ILE A 837 21.17 -10.34 -1.21
CA ILE A 837 19.79 -10.34 -1.72
C ILE A 837 19.74 -9.86 -3.16
N VAL A 838 20.43 -8.75 -3.48
CA VAL A 838 20.49 -8.17 -4.83
C VAL A 838 21.15 -9.15 -5.82
N GLU A 839 22.26 -9.78 -5.44
CA GLU A 839 22.91 -10.81 -6.28
C GLU A 839 22.00 -12.01 -6.53
N LEU A 840 21.27 -12.49 -5.51
CA LEU A 840 20.33 -13.60 -5.63
C LEU A 840 19.13 -13.25 -6.52
N GLN A 841 18.59 -12.03 -6.47
CA GLN A 841 17.47 -11.60 -7.33
C GLN A 841 17.78 -11.78 -8.82
N LYS A 842 19.02 -11.53 -9.24
CA LYS A 842 19.46 -11.76 -10.62
C LYS A 842 19.27 -13.22 -11.02
N HIS A 843 19.71 -14.15 -10.17
CA HIS A 843 19.62 -15.60 -10.46
C HIS A 843 18.20 -16.15 -10.30
N VAL A 844 17.40 -15.58 -9.41
CA VAL A 844 15.95 -15.86 -9.33
C VAL A 844 15.27 -15.44 -10.63
N TRP A 845 15.57 -14.26 -11.17
CA TRP A 845 15.04 -13.84 -12.47
C TRP A 845 15.49 -14.77 -13.60
N GLU A 846 16.76 -15.17 -13.66
CA GLU A 846 17.27 -16.15 -14.65
C GLU A 846 16.50 -17.48 -14.57
N ALA A 847 16.19 -17.97 -13.36
CA ALA A 847 15.39 -19.16 -13.14
C ALA A 847 13.95 -18.99 -13.67
N ILE A 848 13.31 -17.86 -13.35
CA ILE A 848 11.94 -17.56 -13.78
C ILE A 848 11.85 -17.42 -15.31
N ASP A 849 12.77 -16.67 -15.93
CA ASP A 849 12.82 -16.49 -17.39
C ASP A 849 13.03 -17.81 -18.13
N THR A 850 13.96 -18.64 -17.64
CA THR A 850 14.23 -19.97 -18.20
C THR A 850 13.00 -20.89 -18.08
N HIS A 851 12.34 -20.90 -16.92
CA HIS A 851 11.10 -21.66 -16.73
C HIS A 851 9.95 -21.13 -17.59
N THR A 852 9.83 -19.82 -17.78
CA THR A 852 8.81 -19.20 -18.62
C THR A 852 8.95 -19.69 -20.07
N LYS A 853 10.18 -19.74 -20.58
CA LYS A 853 10.48 -20.29 -21.91
C LYS A 853 10.14 -21.78 -22.02
N ALA A 854 10.48 -22.58 -21.02
CA ALA A 854 10.09 -23.99 -20.97
C ALA A 854 8.58 -24.20 -20.87
N SER A 855 7.86 -23.31 -20.17
CA SER A 855 6.40 -23.33 -20.07
C SER A 855 5.74 -23.04 -21.43
N MET A 856 6.28 -22.09 -22.20
CA MET A 856 5.84 -21.85 -23.57
C MET A 856 6.08 -23.08 -24.46
N PHE A 857 7.25 -23.71 -24.37
CA PHE A 857 7.55 -24.95 -25.07
C PHE A 857 6.54 -26.07 -24.77
N SER A 858 6.25 -26.29 -23.48
CA SER A 858 5.25 -27.26 -23.04
C SER A 858 3.85 -26.92 -23.55
N SER A 859 3.47 -25.64 -23.56
CA SER A 859 2.14 -25.20 -24.02
C SER A 859 1.98 -25.38 -25.52
N PHE A 860 2.99 -25.06 -26.33
CA PHE A 860 2.94 -25.26 -27.77
C PHE A 860 2.87 -26.74 -28.15
N THR A 861 3.64 -27.60 -27.49
CA THR A 861 3.56 -29.05 -27.73
C THR A 861 2.19 -29.62 -27.35
N TYR A 862 1.55 -29.10 -26.29
CA TYR A 862 0.17 -29.43 -25.92
C TYR A 862 -0.83 -29.07 -27.02
N VAL A 863 -0.71 -27.88 -27.62
CA VAL A 863 -1.52 -27.46 -28.79
C VAL A 863 -1.38 -28.45 -29.95
N PHE A 864 -0.16 -28.87 -30.30
CA PHE A 864 0.02 -29.84 -31.37
C PHE A 864 -0.57 -31.22 -31.03
N VAL A 865 -0.44 -31.72 -29.80
CA VAL A 865 -1.06 -33.00 -29.40
C VAL A 865 -2.58 -32.91 -29.51
N ALA A 866 -3.19 -31.84 -29.00
CA ALA A 866 -4.62 -31.60 -29.09
C ALA A 866 -5.10 -31.49 -30.55
N MET A 867 -4.40 -30.72 -31.39
CA MET A 867 -4.66 -30.62 -32.84
C MET A 867 -4.65 -32.00 -33.53
N LEU A 868 -3.69 -32.85 -33.18
CA LEU A 868 -3.54 -34.17 -33.80
C LEU A 868 -4.63 -35.15 -33.37
N LEU A 869 -5.07 -35.10 -32.10
CA LEU A 869 -6.19 -35.91 -31.59
C LEU A 869 -7.53 -35.48 -32.19
N ARG A 870 -7.78 -34.16 -32.31
CA ARG A 870 -9.02 -33.66 -32.94
C ARG A 870 -9.04 -33.82 -34.47
N GLY A 871 -7.86 -33.92 -35.10
CA GLY A 871 -7.73 -34.07 -36.55
C GLY A 871 -7.95 -32.79 -37.37
N SER A 872 -8.16 -31.65 -36.72
CA SER A 872 -8.35 -30.31 -37.28
C SER A 872 -7.41 -29.29 -36.61
N PRO A 873 -7.12 -28.15 -37.27
CA PRO A 873 -6.31 -27.09 -36.67
C PRO A 873 -7.09 -26.17 -35.72
N GLU A 874 -8.42 -26.24 -35.70
CA GLU A 874 -9.34 -25.41 -34.89
C GLU A 874 -10.49 -26.30 -34.39
N GLY A 875 -11.17 -25.89 -33.33
CA GLY A 875 -12.34 -26.61 -32.79
C GLY A 875 -12.19 -27.12 -31.35
N ASP A 876 -13.34 -27.44 -30.74
CA ASP A 876 -13.46 -27.77 -29.32
C ASP A 876 -12.77 -29.08 -28.91
N LEU A 877 -12.39 -29.16 -27.64
CA LEU A 877 -11.86 -30.37 -27.02
C LEU A 877 -13.01 -31.14 -26.37
N THR A 878 -13.39 -32.28 -26.95
CA THR A 878 -14.42 -33.15 -26.37
C THR A 878 -13.89 -33.85 -25.11
N PRO A 879 -14.77 -34.31 -24.20
CA PRO A 879 -14.35 -35.08 -23.02
C PRO A 879 -13.48 -36.30 -23.36
N GLU A 880 -13.72 -36.96 -24.50
CA GLU A 880 -12.92 -38.09 -24.97
C GLU A 880 -11.49 -37.66 -25.34
N ILE A 881 -11.35 -36.52 -26.05
CA ILE A 881 -10.03 -35.95 -26.39
C ILE A 881 -9.28 -35.55 -25.12
N LEU A 882 -9.95 -34.90 -24.16
CA LEU A 882 -9.35 -34.53 -22.87
C LEU A 882 -8.89 -35.76 -22.08
N THR A 883 -9.66 -36.85 -22.12
CA THR A 883 -9.30 -38.14 -21.51
C THR A 883 -8.06 -38.74 -22.16
N ASP A 884 -7.97 -38.72 -23.49
CA ASP A 884 -6.80 -39.21 -24.22
C ASP A 884 -5.55 -38.36 -23.93
N ILE A 885 -5.69 -37.05 -23.86
CA ILE A 885 -4.62 -36.13 -23.45
C ILE A 885 -4.13 -36.48 -22.04
N ALA A 886 -5.05 -36.64 -21.08
CA ALA A 886 -4.70 -37.00 -19.70
C ALA A 886 -3.94 -38.34 -19.64
N MET A 887 -4.39 -39.35 -20.40
CA MET A 887 -3.72 -40.66 -20.47
C MET A 887 -2.31 -40.56 -21.06
N ILE A 888 -2.12 -39.74 -22.10
CA ILE A 888 -0.79 -39.50 -22.68
C ILE A 888 0.16 -38.95 -21.62
N TYR A 889 -0.25 -37.92 -20.87
CA TYR A 889 0.63 -37.30 -19.86
C TYR A 889 0.84 -38.18 -18.62
N ALA A 890 -0.14 -38.99 -18.23
CA ALA A 890 -0.02 -39.93 -17.11
C ALA A 890 1.06 -41.02 -17.36
N GLU A 891 1.25 -41.42 -18.63
CA GLU A 891 2.24 -42.42 -19.05
C GLU A 891 3.56 -41.82 -19.53
N ASN A 892 3.94 -40.64 -19.01
CA ASN A 892 5.21 -40.00 -19.33
C ASN A 892 6.40 -40.85 -18.81
N PRO A 893 7.32 -41.31 -19.68
CA PRO A 893 8.44 -42.17 -19.28
C PRO A 893 9.52 -41.44 -18.46
N GLU A 894 9.67 -40.11 -18.61
CA GLU A 894 10.75 -39.35 -17.98
C GLU A 894 10.47 -39.01 -16.50
N LYS A 895 9.23 -39.20 -16.02
CA LYS A 895 8.73 -38.97 -14.64
C LYS A 895 9.27 -37.69 -13.97
N PRO A 896 8.46 -36.61 -13.85
CA PRO A 896 8.92 -35.35 -13.26
C PRO A 896 9.32 -35.48 -11.78
N ILE A 897 10.28 -34.66 -11.33
CA ILE A 897 10.80 -34.66 -9.95
C ILE A 897 9.73 -34.52 -8.87
N SER A 898 8.64 -33.80 -9.13
CA SER A 898 7.51 -33.66 -8.21
C SER A 898 6.80 -35.00 -7.94
N ALA A 899 6.83 -35.95 -8.88
CA ALA A 899 6.27 -37.28 -8.71
C ALA A 899 7.17 -38.23 -7.89
N ASP A 900 8.41 -37.84 -7.56
CA ASP A 900 9.30 -38.64 -6.70
C ASP A 900 8.97 -38.46 -5.20
N VAL A 901 8.42 -37.33 -4.77
CA VAL A 901 8.18 -37.04 -3.33
C VAL A 901 7.45 -38.17 -2.60
N PRO A 902 6.29 -38.69 -3.07
CA PRO A 902 5.60 -39.76 -2.37
C PRO A 902 6.41 -41.05 -2.32
N LYS A 903 7.17 -41.35 -3.38
CA LYS A 903 8.01 -42.55 -3.46
C LYS A 903 9.23 -42.44 -2.55
N ALA A 904 9.84 -41.26 -2.47
CA ALA A 904 10.95 -41.01 -1.57
C ALA A 904 10.53 -41.15 -0.11
N LEU A 905 9.34 -40.65 0.26
CA LEU A 905 8.78 -40.86 1.61
C LEU A 905 8.48 -42.33 1.88
N GLN A 906 7.95 -43.09 0.92
CA GLN A 906 7.73 -44.53 1.06
C GLN A 906 9.04 -45.30 1.22
N ARG A 907 10.07 -44.99 0.42
CA ARG A 907 11.41 -45.58 0.53
C ARG A 907 12.02 -45.30 1.91
N LEU A 908 11.93 -44.05 2.38
CA LEU A 908 12.41 -43.65 3.70
C LEU A 908 11.64 -44.35 4.83
N ALA A 909 10.31 -44.40 4.77
CA ALA A 909 9.50 -45.10 5.77
C ALA A 909 9.82 -46.60 5.81
N ALA A 910 9.99 -47.24 4.65
CA ALA A 910 10.39 -48.64 4.54
C ALA A 910 11.80 -48.87 5.10
N ALA A 911 12.75 -47.96 4.85
CA ALA A 911 14.09 -48.02 5.41
C ALA A 911 14.10 -47.88 6.94
N ILE A 912 13.27 -46.98 7.50
CA ILE A 912 13.12 -46.83 8.96
C ILE A 912 12.65 -48.15 9.59
N VAL A 913 11.65 -48.81 9.00
CA VAL A 913 11.14 -50.10 9.50
C VAL A 913 12.16 -51.23 9.30
N ALA A 914 12.80 -51.31 8.13
CA ALA A 914 13.76 -52.36 7.82
C ALA A 914 15.01 -52.31 8.73
N ASN A 915 15.41 -51.11 9.17
CA ASN A 915 16.53 -50.90 10.07
C ASN A 915 16.13 -50.97 11.57
N GLY A 916 14.85 -51.19 11.90
CA GLY A 916 14.37 -51.32 13.29
C GLY A 916 14.32 -50.00 14.06
N HIS A 917 14.21 -48.86 13.37
CA HIS A 917 14.27 -47.52 13.94
C HIS A 917 12.91 -46.97 14.39
N GLU A 918 11.82 -47.67 14.13
CA GLU A 918 10.46 -47.12 14.23
C GLU A 918 10.01 -46.80 15.66
N GLU A 919 10.39 -47.59 16.66
CA GLU A 919 10.02 -47.32 18.05
C GLU A 919 10.66 -46.03 18.53
N LYS A 920 11.96 -45.86 18.25
CA LYS A 920 12.71 -44.66 18.59
C LYS A 920 12.23 -43.44 17.81
N PHE A 921 11.99 -43.58 16.51
CA PHE A 921 11.45 -42.49 15.69
C PHE A 921 10.08 -42.01 16.19
N ASN A 922 9.19 -42.93 16.56
CA ASN A 922 7.87 -42.60 17.04
C ASN A 922 7.86 -41.97 18.45
N ALA A 923 8.87 -42.27 19.28
CA ALA A 923 9.02 -41.73 20.62
C ALA A 923 9.38 -40.23 20.68
N PHE A 924 9.88 -39.64 19.59
CA PHE A 924 10.12 -38.19 19.55
C PHE A 924 8.81 -37.40 19.52
N ASN A 925 8.68 -36.46 20.45
CA ASN A 925 7.59 -35.48 20.49
C ASN A 925 7.85 -34.27 19.58
N ASP A 926 9.13 -33.90 19.40
CA ASP A 926 9.55 -32.81 18.52
C ASP A 926 9.99 -33.36 17.16
N ALA A 927 9.43 -32.81 16.08
CA ALA A 927 9.72 -33.27 14.72
C ALA A 927 11.11 -32.88 14.22
N VAL A 928 11.63 -31.72 14.65
CA VAL A 928 12.97 -31.24 14.28
C VAL A 928 14.01 -32.18 14.88
N GLU A 929 13.88 -32.54 16.15
CA GLU A 929 14.75 -33.50 16.82
C GLU A 929 14.68 -34.89 16.17
N ALA A 930 13.46 -35.38 15.86
CA ALA A 930 13.26 -36.67 15.22
C ALA A 930 14.00 -36.76 13.87
N TYR A 931 13.86 -35.73 13.04
CA TYR A 931 14.47 -35.71 11.71
C TYR A 931 15.98 -35.49 11.78
N LYS A 932 16.47 -34.59 12.66
CA LYS A 932 17.91 -34.41 12.91
C LYS A 932 18.57 -35.72 13.36
N TRP A 933 17.89 -36.48 14.23
CA TRP A 933 18.37 -37.80 14.64
C TRP A 933 18.51 -38.75 13.44
N LEU A 934 17.50 -38.84 12.55
CA LEU A 934 17.61 -39.66 11.34
C LEU A 934 18.82 -39.25 10.47
N GLN A 935 19.03 -37.94 10.27
CA GLN A 935 20.17 -37.45 9.49
C GLN A 935 21.53 -37.72 10.13
N SER A 936 21.57 -37.85 11.46
CA SER A 936 22.78 -38.15 12.23
C SER A 936 23.17 -39.63 12.24
N LEU A 937 22.31 -40.52 11.73
CA LEU A 937 22.62 -41.94 11.60
C LEU A 937 23.82 -42.14 10.65
N ASP A 938 24.56 -43.22 10.88
CA ASP A 938 25.78 -43.55 10.14
C ASP A 938 25.56 -43.56 8.61
N GLU A 939 26.62 -43.36 7.82
CA GLU A 939 26.55 -43.40 6.36
C GLU A 939 26.11 -44.76 5.82
N THR A 940 26.35 -45.84 6.57
CA THR A 940 25.91 -47.20 6.22
C THR A 940 24.45 -47.49 6.59
N ASP A 941 23.78 -46.61 7.35
CA ASP A 941 22.39 -46.76 7.69
C ASP A 941 21.48 -46.23 6.57
N LYS A 942 20.71 -47.13 5.96
CA LYS A 942 19.83 -46.81 4.83
C LYS A 942 18.75 -45.77 5.18
N ALA A 943 18.24 -45.74 6.42
CA ALA A 943 17.27 -44.73 6.82
C ALA A 943 17.94 -43.36 6.93
N GLY A 944 19.19 -43.30 7.42
CA GLY A 944 19.99 -42.07 7.42
C GLY A 944 20.34 -41.57 6.02
N GLU A 945 20.72 -42.47 5.11
CA GLU A 945 21.00 -42.16 3.71
C GLU A 945 19.77 -41.56 3.01
N GLU A 946 18.63 -42.26 3.07
CA GLU A 946 17.37 -41.81 2.46
C GLU A 946 16.88 -40.49 3.07
N ALA A 947 17.06 -40.28 4.38
CA ALA A 947 16.70 -39.02 5.04
C ALA A 947 17.55 -37.83 4.55
N ARG A 948 18.86 -38.03 4.36
CA ARG A 948 19.76 -37.00 3.78
C ARG A 948 19.44 -36.75 2.31
N GLN A 949 19.18 -37.79 1.53
CA GLN A 949 18.81 -37.68 0.12
C GLN A 949 17.47 -36.94 -0.06
N PHE A 950 16.47 -37.26 0.76
CA PHE A 950 15.17 -36.58 0.74
C PHE A 950 15.33 -35.09 1.01
N MET A 951 16.09 -34.69 2.05
CA MET A 951 16.30 -33.27 2.34
C MET A 951 17.10 -32.54 1.26
N LYS A 952 18.07 -33.21 0.64
CA LYS A 952 18.84 -32.64 -0.47
C LYS A 952 17.96 -32.36 -1.69
N LEU A 953 17.08 -33.30 -2.05
CA LEU A 953 16.28 -33.21 -3.27
C LEU A 953 14.96 -32.46 -3.09
N HIS A 954 14.36 -32.53 -1.90
CA HIS A 954 12.99 -32.06 -1.66
C HIS A 954 12.87 -31.14 -0.44
N GLY A 955 13.93 -30.98 0.36
CA GLY A 955 13.86 -30.23 1.63
C GLY A 955 13.53 -28.73 1.48
N PHE A 956 13.78 -28.14 0.32
CA PHE A 956 13.42 -26.74 0.02
C PHE A 956 11.93 -26.54 -0.32
N ARG A 957 11.16 -27.63 -0.48
CA ARG A 957 9.71 -27.61 -0.70
C ARG A 957 8.97 -27.38 0.60
N GLY A 958 7.72 -26.98 0.50
CA GLY A 958 6.83 -26.79 1.65
C GLY A 958 5.62 -25.94 1.30
N GLN A 959 4.92 -25.48 2.32
CA GLN A 959 3.79 -24.57 2.10
C GLN A 959 4.30 -23.21 1.60
N TYR A 960 3.66 -22.68 0.57
CA TYR A 960 4.03 -21.42 -0.09
C TYR A 960 5.47 -21.43 -0.64
N GLU A 961 5.86 -22.52 -1.32
CA GLU A 961 7.24 -22.76 -1.76
C GLU A 961 7.84 -21.67 -2.67
N LEU A 962 6.99 -20.91 -3.40
CA LEU A 962 7.39 -19.78 -4.25
C LEU A 962 7.27 -18.41 -3.58
N MET A 963 7.03 -18.35 -2.27
CA MET A 963 6.82 -17.11 -1.51
C MET A 963 7.89 -17.00 -0.40
N LEU A 964 8.35 -15.80 -0.06
CA LEU A 964 9.34 -15.60 1.01
C LEU A 964 8.74 -15.89 2.40
N GLN A 965 7.43 -15.74 2.58
CA GLN A 965 6.76 -16.11 3.82
C GLN A 965 6.64 -17.62 4.05
N GLY A 966 6.86 -18.44 3.02
CA GLY A 966 6.73 -19.89 3.07
C GLY A 966 7.72 -20.56 4.01
N THR A 967 7.40 -21.80 4.41
CA THR A 967 8.25 -22.62 5.30
C THR A 967 8.65 -23.89 4.57
N ALA A 968 9.97 -24.11 4.45
CA ALA A 968 10.50 -25.28 3.78
C ALA A 968 10.66 -26.46 4.77
N TRP A 969 10.57 -27.70 4.27
CA TRP A 969 10.69 -28.91 5.08
C TRP A 969 12.04 -29.07 5.78
N LYS A 970 13.11 -28.47 5.26
CA LYS A 970 14.42 -28.46 5.92
C LYS A 970 14.52 -27.43 7.05
N ASP A 971 13.64 -26.43 7.07
CA ASP A 971 13.51 -25.48 8.19
C ASP A 971 12.56 -26.05 9.25
N ASP A 972 11.44 -26.65 8.80
CA ASP A 972 10.45 -27.32 9.64
C ASP A 972 10.00 -28.67 9.01
N PRO A 973 10.50 -29.81 9.52
CA PRO A 973 10.17 -31.13 9.01
C PRO A 973 8.86 -31.71 9.57
N SER A 974 8.04 -30.93 10.30
CA SER A 974 6.83 -31.43 10.99
C SER A 974 5.88 -32.21 10.08
N GLN A 975 5.58 -31.68 8.90
CA GLN A 975 4.71 -32.36 7.93
C GLN A 975 5.34 -33.68 7.42
N VAL A 976 6.65 -33.68 7.18
CA VAL A 976 7.40 -34.86 6.71
C VAL A 976 7.39 -35.94 7.78
N VAL A 977 7.69 -35.59 9.03
CA VAL A 977 7.68 -36.52 10.16
C VAL A 977 6.29 -37.11 10.39
N SER A 978 5.24 -36.27 10.34
CA SER A 978 3.85 -36.74 10.47
C SER A 978 3.49 -37.76 9.38
N ASN A 979 3.83 -37.47 8.12
CA ASN A 979 3.61 -38.38 7.00
C ASN A 979 4.40 -39.69 7.16
N LEU A 980 5.66 -39.63 7.61
CA LEU A 980 6.48 -40.81 7.87
C LEU A 980 5.88 -41.68 8.97
N LYS A 981 5.43 -41.11 10.10
CA LYS A 981 4.78 -41.86 11.19
C LYS A 981 3.52 -42.59 10.69
N SER A 982 2.72 -41.94 9.84
CA SER A 982 1.55 -42.54 9.19
C SER A 982 1.93 -43.69 8.26
N LEU A 983 2.90 -43.49 7.37
CA LEU A 983 3.37 -44.52 6.44
C LEU A 983 3.99 -45.73 7.15
N ILE A 984 4.78 -45.51 8.20
CA ILE A 984 5.35 -46.57 9.05
C ILE A 984 4.23 -47.40 9.68
N THR A 985 3.17 -46.74 10.17
CA THR A 985 2.01 -47.42 10.75
C THR A 985 1.29 -48.28 9.71
N GLN A 986 1.09 -47.75 8.49
CA GLN A 986 0.47 -48.48 7.39
C GLN A 986 1.31 -49.70 6.97
N LEU A 987 2.63 -49.56 6.84
CA LEU A 987 3.55 -50.65 6.50
C LEU A 987 3.55 -51.77 7.54
N LYS A 988 3.41 -51.43 8.83
CA LYS A 988 3.26 -52.44 9.90
C LYS A 988 1.92 -53.17 9.86
N GLN A 989 0.84 -52.47 9.50
CA GLN A 989 -0.51 -53.06 9.45
C GLN A 989 -0.73 -53.88 8.18
N ASN A 990 -0.17 -53.47 7.04
CA ASN A 990 -0.28 -54.16 5.76
C ASN A 990 1.10 -54.27 5.09
N PRO A 991 1.91 -55.29 5.42
CA PRO A 991 3.24 -55.49 4.83
C PRO A 991 3.24 -55.74 3.32
N SER A 992 2.08 -55.99 2.72
CA SER A 992 1.91 -56.42 1.32
C SER A 992 1.49 -55.30 0.35
N THR A 993 1.71 -54.03 0.67
CA THR A 993 1.29 -52.89 -0.20
C THR A 993 2.27 -52.56 -1.33
N ASP A 994 3.01 -53.53 -1.86
CA ASP A 994 3.64 -53.41 -3.18
C ASP A 994 2.59 -53.68 -4.27
N ALA A 995 1.59 -52.82 -4.36
CA ALA A 995 0.78 -52.71 -5.57
C ALA A 995 1.49 -51.73 -6.52
N GLU A 996 2.66 -52.11 -7.03
CA GLU A 996 3.11 -51.54 -8.29
C GLU A 996 2.02 -51.84 -9.32
N SER A 997 1.36 -50.79 -9.82
CA SER A 997 0.50 -50.92 -10.99
C SER A 997 1.38 -51.45 -12.12
N LYS A 998 1.21 -52.72 -12.48
CA LYS A 998 1.87 -53.30 -13.65
C LYS A 998 1.65 -52.34 -14.83
N PRO A 999 2.70 -51.96 -15.56
CA PRO A 999 2.53 -51.13 -16.75
C PRO A 999 1.55 -51.85 -17.68
N SER A 1000 0.51 -51.13 -18.08
CA SER A 1000 -0.51 -51.59 -19.01
C SER A 1000 0.14 -52.19 -20.27
N GLU A 1001 -0.28 -53.40 -20.65
CA GLU A 1001 0.21 -54.05 -21.87
C GLU A 1001 -0.23 -53.27 -23.12
N GLY A 1002 0.72 -52.84 -23.96
CA GLY A 1002 0.47 -52.16 -25.24
C GLY A 1002 0.84 -50.67 -25.29
N SER A 1003 0.95 -50.10 -26.49
CA SER A 1003 1.27 -48.67 -26.70
C SER A 1003 0.15 -47.77 -26.17
N VAL A 1004 0.49 -46.64 -25.54
CA VAL A 1004 -0.46 -45.55 -25.21
C VAL A 1004 -1.35 -45.20 -26.40
N ILE A 1005 -0.76 -45.15 -27.60
CA ILE A 1005 -1.44 -44.75 -28.84
C ILE A 1005 -2.53 -45.76 -29.21
N ASP A 1006 -2.36 -47.04 -28.89
CA ASP A 1006 -3.32 -48.09 -29.23
C ASP A 1006 -4.56 -48.07 -28.32
N ARG A 1007 -4.49 -47.33 -27.20
CA ARG A 1007 -5.56 -47.22 -26.21
C ARG A 1007 -6.35 -45.91 -26.31
N LEU A 1008 -5.97 -44.99 -27.19
CA LEU A 1008 -6.65 -43.71 -27.39
C LEU A 1008 -8.06 -43.92 -27.96
N LYS A 1009 -9.05 -43.24 -27.38
CA LYS A 1009 -10.48 -43.40 -27.70
C LYS A 1009 -10.95 -42.44 -28.79
N SER A 1010 -10.38 -41.24 -28.86
CA SER A 1010 -10.82 -40.14 -29.72
C SER A 1010 -10.42 -40.28 -31.18
N THR A 1011 -9.35 -41.03 -31.49
CA THR A 1011 -8.92 -41.25 -32.88
C THR A 1011 -8.06 -42.50 -33.07
N GLN A 1012 -8.31 -43.26 -34.14
CA GLN A 1012 -7.40 -44.31 -34.61
C GLN A 1012 -6.28 -43.70 -35.48
N ILE A 1013 -5.11 -43.44 -34.88
CA ILE A 1013 -3.96 -42.85 -35.57
C ILE A 1013 -3.10 -43.96 -36.19
N THR A 1014 -3.14 -44.09 -37.52
CA THR A 1014 -2.40 -45.13 -38.27
C THR A 1014 -1.39 -44.54 -39.28
N GLY A 1015 -0.44 -45.38 -39.74
CA GLY A 1015 0.52 -45.02 -40.80
C GLY A 1015 1.50 -43.89 -40.44
N ILE A 1016 1.74 -42.97 -41.39
CA ILE A 1016 2.67 -41.82 -41.22
C ILE A 1016 2.22 -40.90 -40.09
N LYS A 1017 0.90 -40.73 -39.89
CA LYS A 1017 0.33 -39.91 -38.82
C LYS A 1017 0.76 -40.42 -37.44
N ARG A 1018 0.86 -41.74 -37.26
CA ARG A 1018 1.33 -42.36 -36.01
C ARG A 1018 2.76 -41.95 -35.68
N LYS A 1019 3.65 -41.93 -36.68
CA LYS A 1019 5.06 -41.50 -36.49
C LYS A 1019 5.16 -40.02 -36.08
N PHE A 1020 4.34 -39.17 -36.67
CA PHE A 1020 4.28 -37.75 -36.30
C PHE A 1020 3.66 -37.53 -34.92
N PHE A 1021 2.58 -38.25 -34.62
CA PHE A 1021 1.96 -38.21 -33.30
C PHE A 1021 2.95 -38.64 -32.22
N GLN A 1022 3.65 -39.76 -32.43
CA GLN A 1022 4.71 -40.23 -31.54
C GLN A 1022 5.81 -39.17 -31.35
N PHE A 1023 6.21 -38.46 -32.41
CA PHE A 1023 7.21 -37.40 -32.33
C PHE A 1023 6.75 -36.24 -31.42
N PHE A 1024 5.54 -35.72 -31.61
CA PHE A 1024 5.02 -34.62 -30.80
C PHE A 1024 4.67 -35.06 -29.39
N MET A 1025 4.18 -36.29 -29.20
CA MET A 1025 3.96 -36.90 -27.90
C MET A 1025 5.26 -36.95 -27.09
N ASN A 1026 6.35 -37.44 -27.68
CA ASN A 1026 7.65 -37.47 -27.01
C ASN A 1026 8.14 -36.05 -26.65
N LYS A 1027 7.89 -35.06 -27.52
CA LYS A 1027 8.23 -33.66 -27.24
C LYS A 1027 7.36 -33.06 -26.13
N ALA A 1028 6.08 -33.41 -26.07
CA ALA A 1028 5.15 -33.00 -25.02
C ALA A 1028 5.55 -33.60 -23.65
N HIS A 1029 5.90 -34.90 -23.62
CA HIS A 1029 6.46 -35.56 -22.43
C HIS A 1029 7.71 -34.85 -21.94
N ARG A 1030 8.64 -34.58 -22.84
CA ARG A 1030 9.89 -33.86 -22.56
C ARG A 1030 9.63 -32.43 -22.07
N GLY A 1031 8.66 -31.74 -22.66
CA GLY A 1031 8.28 -30.38 -22.28
C GLY A 1031 7.76 -30.29 -20.85
N VAL A 1032 6.87 -31.21 -20.46
CA VAL A 1032 6.37 -31.28 -19.07
C VAL A 1032 7.50 -31.62 -18.10
N PHE A 1033 8.35 -32.60 -18.43
CA PHE A 1033 9.51 -32.93 -17.59
C PHE A 1033 10.41 -31.72 -17.35
N ILE A 1034 10.86 -31.05 -18.42
CA ILE A 1034 11.76 -29.88 -18.31
C ILE A 1034 11.10 -28.75 -17.52
N ARG A 1035 9.80 -28.50 -17.73
CA ARG A 1035 9.06 -27.48 -16.99
C ARG A 1035 9.08 -27.77 -15.48
N GLU A 1036 8.84 -29.01 -15.08
CA GLU A 1036 8.88 -29.42 -13.67
C GLU A 1036 10.29 -29.34 -13.07
N GLU A 1037 11.33 -29.74 -13.82
CA GLU A 1037 12.73 -29.57 -13.39
C GLU A 1037 13.10 -28.09 -13.17
N LEU A 1038 12.64 -27.21 -14.05
CA LEU A 1038 12.93 -25.77 -13.91
C LEU A 1038 12.06 -25.10 -12.86
N LYS A 1039 10.84 -25.58 -12.62
CA LYS A 1039 10.05 -25.18 -11.45
C LYS A 1039 10.81 -25.50 -10.17
N ASN A 1040 11.44 -26.68 -10.11
CA ASN A 1040 12.29 -27.07 -8.99
C ASN A 1040 13.50 -26.12 -8.81
N VAL A 1041 14.07 -25.60 -9.90
CA VAL A 1041 15.11 -24.55 -9.85
C VAL A 1041 14.56 -23.23 -9.30
N ILE A 1042 13.36 -22.79 -9.72
CA ILE A 1042 12.72 -21.58 -9.17
C ILE A 1042 12.49 -21.73 -7.66
N VAL A 1043 11.99 -22.88 -7.21
CA VAL A 1043 11.76 -23.13 -5.77
C VAL A 1043 13.06 -23.01 -4.99
N GLN A 1044 14.15 -23.61 -5.48
CA GLN A 1044 15.47 -23.51 -4.83
C GLN A 1044 16.02 -22.08 -4.82
N ALA A 1045 15.91 -21.37 -5.95
CA ALA A 1045 16.34 -19.98 -6.04
C ALA A 1045 15.54 -19.06 -5.10
N THR A 1046 14.22 -19.26 -5.04
CA THR A 1046 13.34 -18.54 -4.11
C THR A 1046 13.65 -18.88 -2.66
N TYR A 1047 13.99 -20.14 -2.37
CA TYR A 1047 14.44 -20.55 -1.04
C TYR A 1047 15.74 -19.85 -0.63
N ALA A 1048 16.73 -19.78 -1.51
CA ALA A 1048 18.00 -19.09 -1.21
C ALA A 1048 17.75 -17.60 -0.91
N LEU A 1049 16.94 -16.92 -1.75
CA LEU A 1049 16.52 -15.54 -1.52
C LEU A 1049 15.77 -15.38 -0.19
N ARG A 1050 14.84 -16.30 0.12
CA ARG A 1050 14.12 -16.34 1.39
C ARG A 1050 15.06 -16.36 2.58
N GLN A 1051 16.07 -17.24 2.57
CA GLN A 1051 17.02 -17.35 3.69
C GLN A 1051 17.85 -16.09 3.86
N ALA A 1052 18.30 -15.46 2.78
CA ALA A 1052 19.01 -14.18 2.85
C ALA A 1052 18.13 -13.08 3.47
N CYS A 1053 16.87 -12.97 3.06
CA CYS A 1053 15.91 -12.02 3.65
C CYS A 1053 15.62 -12.30 5.13
N LEU A 1054 15.39 -13.56 5.52
CA LEU A 1054 15.15 -13.93 6.91
C LEU A 1054 16.39 -13.71 7.77
N ARG A 1055 17.59 -13.96 7.22
CA ARG A 1055 18.85 -13.67 7.91
C ARG A 1055 19.02 -12.17 8.15
N LEU A 1056 18.71 -11.34 7.17
CA LEU A 1056 18.68 -9.88 7.34
C LEU A 1056 17.71 -9.47 8.46
N GLY A 1057 16.53 -10.07 8.51
CA GLY A 1057 15.56 -9.87 9.59
C GLY A 1057 16.12 -10.19 10.97
N ILE A 1058 16.88 -11.29 11.12
CA ILE A 1058 17.56 -11.66 12.37
C ILE A 1058 18.59 -10.58 12.76
N ILE A 1059 19.46 -10.16 11.83
CA ILE A 1059 20.48 -9.14 12.09
C ILE A 1059 19.85 -7.81 12.54
N MET A 1060 18.75 -7.40 11.90
CA MET A 1060 18.05 -6.17 12.24
C MET A 1060 17.31 -6.25 13.57
N TYR A 1061 16.71 -7.41 13.88
CA TYR A 1061 16.13 -7.68 15.21
C TYR A 1061 17.19 -7.63 16.31
N ASP A 1062 18.36 -8.23 16.09
CA ASP A 1062 19.48 -8.20 17.06
C ASP A 1062 20.01 -6.78 17.31
N LYS A 1063 19.82 -5.88 16.36
CA LYS A 1063 20.11 -4.44 16.45
C LYS A 1063 18.95 -3.60 17.02
N CYS A 1064 17.87 -4.23 17.49
CA CYS A 1064 16.65 -3.58 17.99
C CYS A 1064 15.98 -2.64 16.96
N LEU A 1065 16.12 -2.94 15.67
CA LEU A 1065 15.46 -2.19 14.59
C LEU A 1065 14.08 -2.76 14.25
N LEU A 1066 13.83 -4.03 14.57
CA LEU A 1066 12.56 -4.71 14.30
C LEU A 1066 11.98 -5.29 15.59
N PRO A 1067 10.64 -5.37 15.71
CA PRO A 1067 9.99 -6.00 16.85
C PRO A 1067 10.15 -7.53 16.84
N SER A 1068 10.30 -8.15 15.66
CA SER A 1068 10.64 -9.55 15.48
C SER A 1068 11.47 -9.74 14.20
N ALA A 1069 12.24 -10.82 14.11
CA ALA A 1069 13.01 -11.12 12.90
C ALA A 1069 12.12 -11.31 11.65
N ARG A 1070 10.92 -11.89 11.80
CA ARG A 1070 9.99 -12.13 10.68
C ARG A 1070 9.28 -10.87 10.20
N SER A 1071 9.22 -9.83 11.03
CA SER A 1071 8.59 -8.56 10.66
C SER A 1071 9.27 -7.86 9.48
N ILE A 1072 10.50 -8.28 9.12
CA ILE A 1072 11.19 -7.86 7.89
C ILE A 1072 10.33 -8.08 6.62
N LEU A 1073 9.48 -9.12 6.61
CA LEU A 1073 8.61 -9.44 5.47
C LEU A 1073 7.60 -8.32 5.17
N PHE A 1074 7.27 -7.49 6.16
CA PHE A 1074 6.29 -6.41 6.07
C PHE A 1074 6.89 -5.04 5.73
N LEU A 1075 8.16 -5.03 5.35
CA LEU A 1075 8.86 -3.86 4.82
C LEU A 1075 9.23 -4.07 3.36
N THR A 1076 9.20 -3.02 2.55
CA THR A 1076 9.85 -3.02 1.24
C THR A 1076 11.37 -2.93 1.38
N LEU A 1077 12.12 -3.25 0.32
CA LEU A 1077 13.58 -3.10 0.35
C LEU A 1077 14.02 -1.65 0.65
N ASP A 1078 13.34 -0.65 0.07
CA ASP A 1078 13.58 0.77 0.38
C ASP A 1078 13.34 1.10 1.85
N GLU A 1079 12.22 0.63 2.42
CA GLU A 1079 11.89 0.87 3.82
C GLU A 1079 12.90 0.21 4.77
N ILE A 1080 13.49 -0.92 4.38
CA ILE A 1080 14.57 -1.58 5.13
C ILE A 1080 15.83 -0.71 5.15
N GLU A 1081 16.24 -0.20 3.99
CA GLU A 1081 17.40 0.70 3.87
C GLU A 1081 17.17 2.00 4.67
N ASP A 1082 16.00 2.59 4.54
CA ASP A 1082 15.65 3.83 5.24
C ASP A 1082 15.49 3.64 6.75
N LEU A 1083 14.91 2.52 7.20
CA LEU A 1083 14.85 2.17 8.62
C LEU A 1083 16.26 2.00 9.19
N TYR A 1084 17.16 1.36 8.44
CA TYR A 1084 18.54 1.18 8.86
C TYR A 1084 19.30 2.51 8.92
N ALA A 1085 19.11 3.39 7.95
CA ALA A 1085 19.78 4.69 7.87
C ALA A 1085 19.25 5.71 8.89
N THR A 1086 17.93 5.75 9.11
CA THR A 1086 17.25 6.84 9.83
C THR A 1086 16.66 6.43 11.17
N LYS A 1087 16.39 5.13 11.38
CA LYS A 1087 15.62 4.61 12.53
C LYS A 1087 14.24 5.25 12.67
N ASN A 1088 13.61 5.62 11.54
CA ASN A 1088 12.33 6.31 11.56
C ASN A 1088 11.21 5.39 12.12
N PRO A 1089 10.61 5.75 13.27
CA PRO A 1089 9.61 4.91 13.92
C PRO A 1089 8.30 4.79 13.13
N ARG A 1090 8.00 5.74 12.22
CA ARG A 1090 6.79 5.66 11.36
C ARG A 1090 6.77 4.40 10.49
N ILE A 1091 7.95 3.93 10.05
CA ILE A 1091 8.08 2.68 9.29
C ILE A 1091 7.59 1.50 10.14
N LEU A 1092 7.91 1.48 11.43
CA LEU A 1092 7.51 0.41 12.34
C LEU A 1092 6.02 0.44 12.69
N HIS A 1093 5.41 1.62 12.83
CA HIS A 1093 3.96 1.73 12.98
C HIS A 1093 3.22 1.15 11.77
N ARG A 1094 3.68 1.47 10.55
CA ARG A 1094 3.13 0.89 9.32
C ARG A 1094 3.31 -0.62 9.26
N LEU A 1095 4.50 -1.11 9.58
CA LEU A 1095 4.80 -2.54 9.64
C LEU A 1095 3.80 -3.29 10.50
N ARG A 1096 3.51 -2.81 11.72
CA ARG A 1096 2.54 -3.46 12.61
C ARG A 1096 1.13 -3.43 12.04
N ARG A 1097 0.76 -2.30 11.41
CA ARG A 1097 -0.55 -2.19 10.78
C ARG A 1097 -0.70 -3.13 9.59
N ARG A 1098 0.35 -3.28 8.79
CA ARG A 1098 0.42 -4.28 7.71
C ARG A 1098 0.32 -5.70 8.25
N GLU A 1099 1.04 -6.05 9.32
CA GLU A 1099 0.92 -7.36 9.98
C GLU A 1099 -0.53 -7.68 10.37
N LYS A 1100 -1.24 -6.69 10.94
CA LYS A 1100 -2.64 -6.84 11.34
C LYS A 1100 -3.60 -6.98 10.15
N ILE A 1101 -3.44 -6.14 9.13
CA ILE A 1101 -4.31 -6.15 7.94
C ILE A 1101 -4.08 -7.40 7.09
N PHE A 1102 -2.84 -7.88 7.02
CA PHE A 1102 -2.47 -9.08 6.27
C PHE A 1102 -3.26 -10.32 6.70
N ALA A 1103 -3.51 -10.49 8.01
CA ALA A 1103 -4.32 -11.58 8.53
C ALA A 1103 -5.75 -11.58 7.95
N LYS A 1104 -6.37 -10.40 7.88
CA LYS A 1104 -7.70 -10.21 7.26
C LYS A 1104 -7.67 -10.49 5.75
N GLN A 1105 -6.64 -10.00 5.05
CA GLN A 1105 -6.50 -10.22 3.61
C GLN A 1105 -6.29 -11.70 3.24
N ALA A 1106 -5.64 -12.49 4.10
CA ALA A 1106 -5.45 -13.91 3.89
C ALA A 1106 -6.78 -14.69 3.81
N GLU A 1107 -7.82 -14.19 4.46
CA GLU A 1107 -9.17 -14.77 4.44
C GLU A 1107 -9.94 -14.47 3.15
N HIS A 1108 -9.62 -13.37 2.45
CA HIS A 1108 -10.31 -13.00 1.22
C HIS A 1108 -10.25 -14.12 0.16
N ARG A 1109 -11.36 -14.29 -0.57
CA ARG A 1109 -11.49 -15.21 -1.71
C ARG A 1109 -11.93 -14.42 -2.93
N TYR A 1110 -11.48 -14.84 -4.10
CA TYR A 1110 -11.74 -14.14 -5.36
C TYR A 1110 -12.30 -15.12 -6.39
N ALA A 1111 -13.08 -14.61 -7.32
CA ALA A 1111 -13.48 -15.40 -8.48
C ALA A 1111 -12.23 -15.80 -9.28
N CYS A 1112 -12.30 -16.97 -9.93
CA CYS A 1112 -11.22 -17.46 -10.79
C CYS A 1112 -10.96 -16.50 -11.97
N VAL A 1113 -12.02 -15.87 -12.49
CA VAL A 1113 -11.96 -14.85 -13.55
C VAL A 1113 -12.71 -13.62 -13.06
N ASN A 1114 -12.09 -12.46 -13.17
CA ASN A 1114 -12.59 -11.16 -12.75
C ASN A 1114 -12.58 -10.23 -13.97
N VAL A 1115 -13.61 -9.40 -14.11
CA VAL A 1115 -13.68 -8.37 -15.14
C VAL A 1115 -13.51 -7.02 -14.46
N GLY A 1116 -12.58 -6.22 -14.96
CA GLY A 1116 -12.05 -5.05 -14.29
C GLY A 1116 -11.31 -5.43 -13.02
N THR A 1117 -11.35 -4.54 -12.05
CA THR A 1117 -10.71 -4.71 -10.76
C THR A 1117 -11.24 -5.93 -10.00
N PRO A 1118 -10.37 -6.84 -9.50
CA PRO A 1118 -10.80 -7.98 -8.71
C PRO A 1118 -11.38 -7.54 -7.38
N GLN A 1119 -12.60 -7.98 -7.09
CA GLN A 1119 -13.26 -7.74 -5.80
C GLN A 1119 -13.32 -9.04 -5.00
N PRO A 1120 -13.12 -8.99 -3.67
CA PRO A 1120 -13.32 -10.16 -2.83
C PRO A 1120 -14.77 -10.61 -2.90
N LEU A 1121 -15.00 -11.92 -2.93
CA LEU A 1121 -16.33 -12.50 -2.83
C LEU A 1121 -16.88 -12.19 -1.44
N GLU A 1122 -18.08 -11.62 -1.37
CA GLU A 1122 -18.78 -11.43 -0.11
C GLU A 1122 -19.03 -12.81 0.52
N LEU A 1123 -18.46 -13.01 1.71
CA LEU A 1123 -18.85 -14.12 2.57
C LEU A 1123 -20.18 -13.70 3.19
N ASP A 1124 -21.24 -14.46 2.90
CA ASP A 1124 -22.61 -14.18 3.33
C ASP A 1124 -22.69 -14.21 4.87
N ALA A 1125 -22.43 -13.07 5.50
CA ALA A 1125 -22.45 -12.91 6.95
C ALA A 1125 -23.86 -12.51 7.40
N LYS A 1126 -24.85 -13.35 7.14
CA LYS A 1126 -26.12 -13.26 7.87
C LYS A 1126 -25.91 -13.81 9.28
N ALA A 1127 -25.40 -12.97 10.18
CA ALA A 1127 -25.47 -13.22 11.61
C ALA A 1127 -26.85 -12.78 12.13
N CYS A 1128 -27.53 -13.67 12.86
CA CYS A 1128 -28.60 -13.24 13.77
C CYS A 1128 -27.94 -12.48 14.93
N LEU A 1129 -28.11 -11.16 14.98
CA LEU A 1129 -27.62 -10.32 16.07
C LEU A 1129 -28.57 -10.46 17.28
N GLY A 1130 -27.99 -10.67 18.46
CA GLY A 1130 -28.68 -10.70 19.75
C GLY A 1130 -28.64 -9.32 20.43
N THR A 1131 -28.33 -9.29 21.73
CA THR A 1131 -28.23 -8.04 22.51
C THR A 1131 -27.21 -7.07 21.89
N GLU A 1132 -27.65 -5.83 21.69
CA GLU A 1132 -26.89 -4.73 21.08
C GLU A 1132 -26.72 -3.59 22.10
N LEU A 1133 -25.51 -3.02 22.17
CA LEU A 1133 -25.21 -1.81 22.93
C LEU A 1133 -24.57 -0.76 22.03
N HIS A 1134 -24.84 0.51 22.34
CA HIS A 1134 -24.33 1.67 21.62
C HIS A 1134 -23.34 2.46 22.48
N GLY A 1135 -22.38 3.09 21.83
CA GLY A 1135 -21.48 4.07 22.43
C GLY A 1135 -20.89 5.00 21.38
N THR A 1136 -19.82 5.69 21.76
CA THR A 1136 -19.13 6.66 20.91
C THR A 1136 -18.05 5.96 20.09
N ALA A 1137 -18.13 6.10 18.77
CA ALA A 1137 -17.11 5.63 17.84
C ALA A 1137 -15.79 6.40 18.03
N VAL A 1138 -14.67 5.68 18.11
CA VAL A 1138 -13.33 6.27 18.25
C VAL A 1138 -12.42 5.96 17.08
N CYS A 1139 -12.36 4.69 16.70
CA CYS A 1139 -11.58 4.22 15.56
C CYS A 1139 -12.47 3.27 14.77
N GLU A 1140 -12.72 3.62 13.50
CA GLU A 1140 -13.65 2.91 12.62
C GLU A 1140 -13.17 1.49 12.31
N GLY A 1141 -14.13 0.60 12.01
CA GLY A 1141 -13.87 -0.76 11.56
C GLY A 1141 -14.91 -1.75 12.08
N ILE A 1142 -15.01 -2.89 11.40
CA ILE A 1142 -15.94 -3.96 11.77
C ILE A 1142 -15.13 -5.23 12.04
N VAL A 1143 -15.28 -5.78 13.25
CA VAL A 1143 -14.54 -6.98 13.68
C VAL A 1143 -15.45 -7.96 14.43
N ARG A 1144 -15.29 -9.25 14.16
CA ARG A 1144 -16.06 -10.34 14.80
C ARG A 1144 -15.17 -11.30 15.55
N GLY A 1145 -15.51 -11.62 16.80
CA GLY A 1145 -15.11 -12.87 17.47
C GLY A 1145 -15.19 -12.78 19.00
N ARG A 1146 -14.36 -13.55 19.73
CA ARG A 1146 -14.56 -13.77 21.17
C ARG A 1146 -14.32 -12.53 22.03
N ALA A 1147 -15.25 -12.26 22.95
CA ALA A 1147 -15.15 -11.24 23.98
C ALA A 1147 -14.22 -11.69 25.11
N ARG A 1148 -13.36 -10.78 25.56
CA ARG A 1148 -12.60 -10.87 26.81
C ARG A 1148 -13.09 -9.75 27.71
N VAL A 1149 -13.87 -10.09 28.72
CA VAL A 1149 -14.34 -9.11 29.72
C VAL A 1149 -13.34 -9.09 30.86
N ALA A 1150 -12.65 -7.96 31.03
CA ALA A 1150 -11.64 -7.77 32.07
C ALA A 1150 -11.91 -6.46 32.81
N LYS A 1151 -12.27 -6.54 34.09
CA LYS A 1151 -12.49 -5.36 34.94
C LYS A 1151 -11.20 -4.89 35.63
N SER A 1152 -10.14 -5.68 35.56
CA SER A 1152 -8.83 -5.42 36.15
C SER A 1152 -7.68 -5.88 35.25
N LEU A 1153 -6.46 -5.34 35.45
CA LEU A 1153 -5.26 -5.78 34.71
C LEU A 1153 -4.89 -7.24 34.98
N ALA A 1154 -5.22 -7.77 36.16
CA ALA A 1154 -5.00 -9.17 36.48
C ALA A 1154 -5.84 -10.08 35.55
N GLU A 1155 -7.12 -9.74 35.35
CA GLU A 1155 -8.00 -10.43 34.40
C GLU A 1155 -7.55 -10.21 32.95
N ALA A 1156 -7.03 -9.03 32.63
CA ALA A 1156 -6.52 -8.71 31.31
C ALA A 1156 -5.27 -9.53 30.93
N SER A 1157 -4.50 -10.02 31.91
CA SER A 1157 -3.31 -10.85 31.67
C SER A 1157 -3.59 -12.17 30.94
N GLU A 1158 -4.84 -12.64 30.97
CA GLU A 1158 -5.28 -13.86 30.28
C GLU A 1158 -5.76 -13.61 28.84
N THR A 1159 -5.73 -12.36 28.37
CA THR A 1159 -6.17 -11.96 27.03
C THR A 1159 -5.39 -12.73 25.96
N GLN A 1160 -6.12 -13.38 25.05
CA GLN A 1160 -5.53 -14.13 23.95
C GLN A 1160 -5.50 -13.29 22.66
N PRO A 1161 -4.54 -13.52 21.77
CA PRO A 1161 -4.50 -12.86 20.48
C PRO A 1161 -5.80 -13.05 19.68
N GLY A 1162 -6.34 -11.96 19.13
CA GLY A 1162 -7.57 -11.96 18.34
C GLY A 1162 -8.89 -11.86 19.14
N GLU A 1163 -8.84 -11.72 20.46
CA GLU A 1163 -10.04 -11.40 21.26
C GLU A 1163 -10.46 -9.92 21.10
N ILE A 1164 -11.72 -9.59 21.45
CA ILE A 1164 -12.22 -8.22 21.62
C ILE A 1164 -12.25 -7.92 23.11
N LEU A 1165 -11.46 -6.95 23.55
CA LEU A 1165 -11.35 -6.58 24.96
C LEU A 1165 -12.49 -5.66 25.36
N ILE A 1166 -13.25 -6.04 26.39
CA ILE A 1166 -14.35 -5.27 26.97
C ILE A 1166 -13.96 -4.96 28.42
N THR A 1167 -13.80 -3.67 28.74
CA THR A 1167 -13.36 -3.22 30.07
C THR A 1167 -14.14 -1.98 30.51
N ARG A 1168 -13.96 -1.57 31.76
CA ARG A 1168 -14.64 -0.39 32.32
C ARG A 1168 -14.01 0.91 31.81
N TYR A 1169 -12.69 0.99 31.81
CA TYR A 1169 -11.90 2.13 31.33
C TYR A 1169 -10.50 1.64 30.95
N THR A 1170 -9.70 2.48 30.29
CA THR A 1170 -8.31 2.15 29.94
C THR A 1170 -7.39 3.31 30.29
N ASP A 1171 -6.24 2.96 30.87
CA ASP A 1171 -5.10 3.84 31.11
C ASP A 1171 -3.84 3.27 30.43
N ILE A 1172 -2.68 3.88 30.67
CA ILE A 1172 -1.41 3.46 30.05
C ILE A 1172 -1.03 1.99 30.32
N TYR A 1173 -1.46 1.42 31.45
CA TYR A 1173 -1.09 0.06 31.83
C TYR A 1173 -1.75 -1.01 30.95
N TRP A 1174 -2.75 -0.63 30.15
CA TRP A 1174 -3.41 -1.52 29.20
C TRP A 1174 -2.69 -1.60 27.83
N SER A 1175 -1.73 -0.71 27.57
CA SER A 1175 -1.00 -0.63 26.30
C SER A 1175 -0.41 -1.96 25.80
N PRO A 1176 0.14 -2.85 26.66
CA PRO A 1176 0.71 -4.12 26.21
C PRO A 1176 -0.30 -5.06 25.54
N TYR A 1177 -1.60 -4.91 25.81
CA TYR A 1177 -2.65 -5.76 25.26
C TYR A 1177 -3.18 -5.28 23.91
N PHE A 1178 -3.06 -3.99 23.61
CA PHE A 1178 -3.60 -3.42 22.37
C PHE A 1178 -3.02 -4.04 21.08
N PRO A 1179 -1.73 -4.46 21.01
CA PRO A 1179 -1.19 -5.15 19.85
C PRO A 1179 -1.80 -6.53 19.58
N ILE A 1180 -2.31 -7.22 20.62
CA ILE A 1180 -2.78 -8.61 20.49
C ILE A 1180 -4.30 -8.71 20.29
N ILE A 1181 -5.08 -7.70 20.69
CA ILE A 1181 -6.54 -7.68 20.54
C ILE A 1181 -6.96 -7.16 19.17
N ARG A 1182 -8.15 -7.54 18.71
CA ARG A 1182 -8.69 -7.05 17.42
C ARG A 1182 -9.74 -5.94 17.55
N GLY A 1183 -10.27 -5.70 18.74
CA GLY A 1183 -11.18 -4.59 19.02
C GLY A 1183 -11.20 -4.24 20.51
N LEU A 1184 -11.61 -3.02 20.83
CA LEU A 1184 -11.69 -2.48 22.19
C LEU A 1184 -13.08 -1.89 22.45
N VAL A 1185 -13.66 -2.22 23.61
CA VAL A 1185 -14.88 -1.58 24.13
C VAL A 1185 -14.67 -1.11 25.55
N THR A 1186 -15.02 0.14 25.84
CA THR A 1186 -14.98 0.68 27.22
C THR A 1186 -16.32 1.26 27.66
N GLU A 1187 -16.69 1.04 28.93
CA GLU A 1187 -17.89 1.65 29.52
C GLU A 1187 -17.73 3.14 29.79
N ILE A 1188 -16.52 3.56 30.14
CA ILE A 1188 -16.16 4.94 30.46
C ILE A 1188 -15.01 5.35 29.54
N GLY A 1189 -15.08 6.57 29.02
CA GLY A 1189 -14.03 7.16 28.22
C GLY A 1189 -14.53 8.32 27.39
N GLY A 1190 -13.70 9.37 27.26
CA GLY A 1190 -13.86 10.39 26.21
C GLY A 1190 -12.97 10.11 25.01
N LEU A 1191 -13.17 10.83 23.91
CA LEU A 1191 -12.36 10.76 22.68
C LEU A 1191 -10.85 10.99 22.89
N LEU A 1192 -10.46 11.38 24.10
CA LEU A 1192 -9.11 11.73 24.55
C LEU A 1192 -8.51 10.74 25.55
N SER A 1193 -9.31 9.80 26.04
CA SER A 1193 -8.82 8.76 26.93
C SER A 1193 -7.62 8.05 26.28
N HIS A 1194 -6.70 7.57 27.11
CA HIS A 1194 -5.53 6.83 26.65
C HIS A 1194 -5.91 5.72 25.65
N GLY A 1195 -6.91 4.89 25.96
CA GLY A 1195 -7.39 3.86 25.02
C GLY A 1195 -7.89 4.40 23.68
N SER A 1196 -8.45 5.62 23.65
CA SER A 1196 -8.93 6.24 22.41
C SER A 1196 -7.83 6.77 21.52
N VAL A 1197 -6.79 7.36 22.12
CA VAL A 1197 -5.61 7.82 21.39
C VAL A 1197 -4.88 6.62 20.80
N VAL A 1198 -4.59 5.62 21.64
CA VAL A 1198 -3.83 4.46 21.21
C VAL A 1198 -4.63 3.57 20.25
N ALA A 1199 -5.94 3.40 20.43
CA ALA A 1199 -6.75 2.68 19.45
C ALA A 1199 -6.64 3.28 18.04
N ARG A 1200 -6.64 4.62 17.91
CA ARG A 1200 -6.45 5.29 16.61
C ARG A 1200 -5.05 5.08 16.04
N GLU A 1201 -4.01 5.14 16.87
CA GLU A 1201 -2.62 4.90 16.44
C GLU A 1201 -2.43 3.49 15.88
N TYR A 1202 -3.08 2.49 16.50
CA TYR A 1202 -2.98 1.09 16.10
C TYR A 1202 -4.03 0.66 15.07
N GLY A 1203 -4.93 1.56 14.64
CA GLY A 1203 -6.07 1.19 13.79
C GLY A 1203 -6.92 0.08 14.41
N LEU A 1204 -7.18 0.17 15.72
CA LEU A 1204 -7.94 -0.79 16.50
C LEU A 1204 -9.40 -0.35 16.58
N PRO A 1205 -10.35 -1.07 15.95
CA PRO A 1205 -11.77 -0.76 16.04
C PRO A 1205 -12.19 -0.59 17.50
N CYS A 1206 -12.68 0.60 17.83
CA CYS A 1206 -12.87 1.02 19.22
C CYS A 1206 -14.16 1.82 19.40
N VAL A 1207 -14.96 1.40 20.38
CA VAL A 1207 -16.15 2.10 20.84
C VAL A 1207 -16.04 2.33 22.34
N ILE A 1208 -16.21 3.58 22.78
CA ILE A 1208 -16.13 3.97 24.19
C ILE A 1208 -17.49 4.43 24.68
N ALA A 1209 -17.63 4.67 25.98
CA ALA A 1209 -18.89 5.10 26.59
C ALA A 1209 -20.06 4.14 26.33
N VAL A 1210 -19.79 2.82 26.26
CA VAL A 1210 -20.81 1.79 26.09
C VAL A 1210 -21.34 1.37 27.46
N GLU A 1211 -22.42 2.01 27.91
CA GLU A 1211 -22.97 1.78 29.25
C GLU A 1211 -23.27 0.30 29.52
N ASN A 1212 -22.81 -0.21 30.66
CA ASN A 1212 -23.00 -1.59 31.15
C ASN A 1212 -22.40 -2.71 30.28
N ALA A 1213 -21.45 -2.40 29.37
CA ALA A 1213 -20.82 -3.41 28.51
C ALA A 1213 -20.21 -4.59 29.28
N THR A 1214 -19.56 -4.35 30.42
CA THR A 1214 -18.91 -5.38 31.24
C THR A 1214 -19.88 -6.23 32.06
N ASP A 1215 -21.14 -5.83 32.14
CA ASP A 1215 -22.21 -6.56 32.83
C ASP A 1215 -23.10 -7.33 31.84
N VAL A 1216 -23.20 -6.86 30.60
CA VAL A 1216 -24.00 -7.48 29.52
C VAL A 1216 -23.25 -8.60 28.81
N PHE A 1217 -21.95 -8.42 28.54
CA PHE A 1217 -21.13 -9.42 27.86
C PHE A 1217 -20.38 -10.30 28.88
N GLN A 1218 -20.08 -11.55 28.50
CA GLN A 1218 -19.24 -12.45 29.28
C GLN A 1218 -18.02 -12.92 28.48
N THR A 1219 -16.91 -13.18 29.18
CA THR A 1219 -15.70 -13.74 28.55
C THR A 1219 -16.02 -15.04 27.83
N GLY A 1220 -15.63 -15.12 26.55
CA GLY A 1220 -15.89 -16.25 25.66
C GLY A 1220 -17.08 -16.06 24.72
N ASP A 1221 -17.96 -15.07 24.97
CA ASP A 1221 -19.07 -14.71 24.08
C ASP A 1221 -18.58 -14.36 22.68
N GLU A 1222 -19.31 -14.75 21.65
CA GLU A 1222 -19.02 -14.33 20.29
C GLU A 1222 -19.71 -12.99 20.00
N VAL A 1223 -18.93 -11.96 19.63
CA VAL A 1223 -19.44 -10.60 19.43
C VAL A 1223 -18.98 -10.01 18.09
N ILE A 1224 -19.79 -9.10 17.56
CA ILE A 1224 -19.46 -8.23 16.43
C ILE A 1224 -19.38 -6.80 16.95
N LEU A 1225 -18.24 -6.14 16.71
CA LEU A 1225 -18.02 -4.72 16.99
C LEU A 1225 -18.04 -3.99 15.65
N ASN A 1226 -19.05 -3.15 15.44
CA ASN A 1226 -19.10 -2.17 14.35
C ASN A 1226 -18.77 -0.79 14.92
N ALA A 1227 -17.48 -0.46 14.93
CA ALA A 1227 -17.01 0.77 15.52
C ALA A 1227 -17.36 2.02 14.70
N GLY A 1228 -17.60 1.88 13.39
CA GLY A 1228 -18.10 3.00 12.56
C GLY A 1228 -19.51 3.43 12.93
N ALA A 1229 -20.37 2.47 13.29
CA ALA A 1229 -21.72 2.73 13.79
C ALA A 1229 -21.78 2.99 15.31
N GLY A 1230 -20.66 2.81 16.04
CA GLY A 1230 -20.63 2.90 17.49
C GLY A 1230 -21.36 1.74 18.19
N VAL A 1231 -21.36 0.54 17.61
CA VAL A 1231 -22.21 -0.60 18.04
C VAL A 1231 -21.38 -1.83 18.40
N ILE A 1232 -21.75 -2.51 19.48
CA ILE A 1232 -21.34 -3.90 19.77
C ILE A 1232 -22.56 -4.80 19.95
N ALA A 1233 -22.55 -5.98 19.34
CA ALA A 1233 -23.66 -6.92 19.38
C ALA A 1233 -23.18 -8.37 19.60
N LYS A 1234 -23.96 -9.16 20.35
CA LYS A 1234 -23.73 -10.61 20.53
C LYS A 1234 -24.18 -11.38 19.29
N VAL A 1235 -23.40 -12.35 18.84
CA VAL A 1235 -23.79 -13.26 17.75
C VAL A 1235 -24.63 -14.40 18.32
N LEU A 1236 -25.87 -14.56 17.86
CA LEU A 1236 -26.68 -15.72 18.19
C LEU A 1236 -26.24 -16.90 17.32
N GLN A 1237 -25.83 -18.00 17.94
CA GLN A 1237 -25.68 -19.27 17.22
C GLN A 1237 -27.06 -19.72 16.74
N GLU A 1238 -27.19 -20.09 15.46
CA GLU A 1238 -28.36 -20.83 15.00
C GLU A 1238 -28.49 -22.09 15.87
N ALA A 1239 -29.65 -22.24 16.52
CA ALA A 1239 -29.96 -23.44 17.27
C ALA A 1239 -29.86 -24.62 16.31
N SER A 1240 -28.87 -25.49 16.55
CA SER A 1240 -28.68 -26.72 15.79
C SER A 1240 -29.90 -27.61 16.02
N ASN A 1241 -30.81 -27.65 15.06
CA ASN A 1241 -31.87 -28.65 14.95
C ASN A 1241 -31.52 -29.65 13.85
#